data_AF-A0A1Y3TQ57-F1
#
_entry.id   AF-A0A1Y3TQ57-F1
#
_cell.length_a   1.000
_cell.length_b   1.000
_cell.length_c   1.000
_cell.angle_alpha   90.00
_cell.angle_beta   90.00
_cell.angle_gamma   90.00
#
_symmetry.space_group_name_H-M   'P 1'
#
loop_
_entity.id
_entity.type
_entity.pdbx_description
1 polymer ?
#
loop_
_entity_poly.entity_id
_entity_poly.type
_entity_poly.pdbx_seq_one_letter_code
_entity_poly.pdbx_strand_id
1 'polypeptide(L)'
;MKMKGEMQVKARKIAGTVLAVLTAVFMSVGAVNVQTVSAADADPAGSVARAKASTESVWEEYPTVQAAIDSLGENTGAVELLANVTESIVIPEEAIFTLNLNGCNITNAEGQDTITNKSVSFTVIGSGTVDNVSHGKAAFVNEPGAFAMLQGGTYTRSEENGSSAEESGGNSYYNIVNHGRMTIFDGVTVMQTGAFSSLLENGWYNGAQNVSKEESVLTIAGGTFSGGLNTIKNDDYGSLTINGGSFTNVAQAALLNWNKAEINGGTFEAGENVILNGKLDDEMDRGELTINGGKFTSTSGNAVIAQMGGSSSIGEIVVAEGIKIPGLYFAVTKDGKTLNYTTAVDAVASVGDGESAVVTLLDNYDGGGVKVEGTGKDITFDLAGYTWTIGTPLVGSAGTETNAFQLLKDNTVTFGNGVITSDEAKILIQNYCNLTLDGVDVSLTTPGTGMYAVSSNNGSTVVKGGSTITVNDGNYAMDSFTFGDYDGGNVFIEDAVINGDLEIANGGKMTVDGGTVNGNVKVYNYDYGEDENVDEQSFFTVNSGLVNGNVATSEKGQTSIAGGEVTGAVTVNIENGAAATIAGGVFGSIGENVTIDAAEVATITDKGVTKTVVGLGNINQVLETVSENAVVTVQEASEGAALEAPAGVTVKNESGAAIKVNGEDLKAGSEAVAKAPESEKPQTDPADKDKNNGKAEGAKAVQTGDSSNVMLWVVLAVAAVAAGFVILYLKRRHKK
;
A
#
# COMPACT_ATOMS: atom_id res chain seq x y z
N MET A 1 -36.96 44.79 -8.42
CA MET A 1 -37.61 43.72 -9.21
C MET A 1 -37.25 43.77 -10.71
N LYS A 2 -37.09 44.94 -11.36
CA LYS A 2 -36.65 45.06 -12.77
C LYS A 2 -35.28 44.43 -13.08
N MET A 3 -34.28 44.61 -12.22
CA MET A 3 -32.92 44.07 -12.38
C MET A 3 -32.82 42.52 -12.40
N LYS A 4 -33.72 41.81 -11.71
CA LYS A 4 -33.74 40.33 -11.71
C LYS A 4 -34.34 39.76 -13.01
N GLY A 5 -35.26 40.50 -13.64
CA GLY A 5 -35.86 40.12 -14.92
C GLY A 5 -34.87 40.27 -16.08
N GLU A 6 -34.12 41.37 -16.12
CA GLU A 6 -33.10 41.62 -17.16
C GLU A 6 -31.92 40.64 -17.07
N MET A 7 -31.48 40.27 -15.86
CA MET A 7 -30.43 39.26 -15.64
C MET A 7 -30.83 37.86 -16.11
N GLN A 8 -32.08 37.44 -15.82
CA GLN A 8 -32.61 36.14 -16.25
C GLN A 8 -32.76 36.07 -17.78
N VAL A 9 -33.10 37.19 -18.42
CA VAL A 9 -33.19 37.30 -19.88
C VAL A 9 -31.81 37.30 -20.55
N LYS A 10 -30.80 37.98 -19.97
CA LYS A 10 -29.40 37.93 -20.46
C LYS A 10 -28.78 36.54 -20.31
N ALA A 11 -28.96 35.88 -19.16
CA ALA A 11 -28.45 34.52 -18.93
C ALA A 11 -29.11 33.47 -19.84
N ARG A 12 -30.43 33.59 -20.09
CA ARG A 12 -31.14 32.73 -21.06
C ARG A 12 -30.74 32.99 -22.51
N LYS A 13 -30.43 34.25 -22.87
CA LYS A 13 -29.85 34.57 -24.20
C LYS A 13 -28.47 33.95 -24.36
N ILE A 14 -27.58 34.08 -23.39
CA ILE A 14 -26.22 33.50 -23.44
C ILE A 14 -26.29 31.96 -23.55
N ALA A 15 -27.11 31.30 -22.73
CA ALA A 15 -27.28 29.84 -22.80
C ALA A 15 -27.97 29.36 -24.10
N GLY A 16 -28.93 30.14 -24.63
CA GLY A 16 -29.59 29.86 -25.90
C GLY A 16 -28.69 30.07 -27.12
N THR A 17 -27.82 31.08 -27.09
CA THR A 17 -26.89 31.39 -28.19
C THR A 17 -25.71 30.42 -28.23
N VAL A 18 -25.18 29.98 -27.09
CA VAL A 18 -24.14 28.92 -27.04
C VAL A 18 -24.65 27.60 -27.63
N LEU A 19 -25.91 27.23 -27.36
CA LEU A 19 -26.52 26.03 -27.93
C LEU A 19 -26.83 26.20 -29.44
N ALA A 20 -27.24 27.38 -29.88
CA ALA A 20 -27.50 27.67 -31.30
C ALA A 20 -26.21 27.71 -32.15
N VAL A 21 -25.10 28.25 -31.61
CA VAL A 21 -23.79 28.28 -32.28
C VAL A 21 -23.18 26.88 -32.38
N LEU A 22 -23.32 26.03 -31.34
CA LEU A 22 -22.97 24.61 -31.46
C LEU A 22 -23.77 23.92 -32.58
N THR A 23 -25.07 24.21 -32.69
CA THR A 23 -25.92 23.56 -33.70
C THR A 23 -25.59 24.03 -35.13
N ALA A 24 -25.14 25.28 -35.32
CA ALA A 24 -24.73 25.81 -36.62
C ALA A 24 -23.37 25.25 -37.09
N VAL A 25 -22.43 25.01 -36.17
CA VAL A 25 -21.12 24.39 -36.48
C VAL A 25 -21.26 22.91 -36.84
N PHE A 26 -22.22 22.18 -36.26
CA PHE A 26 -22.48 20.78 -36.63
C PHE A 26 -23.18 20.61 -37.99
N MET A 27 -23.82 21.65 -38.55
CA MET A 27 -24.52 21.55 -39.85
C MET A 27 -23.62 21.78 -41.07
N SER A 28 -22.36 22.20 -40.92
CA SER A 28 -21.44 22.45 -42.05
C SER A 28 -20.35 21.38 -42.25
N VAL A 29 -20.38 20.26 -41.50
CA VAL A 29 -19.47 19.12 -41.73
C VAL A 29 -19.94 18.32 -42.96
N GLY A 30 -19.88 18.95 -44.13
CA GLY A 30 -19.97 18.29 -45.42
C GLY A 30 -18.61 17.76 -45.83
N ALA A 31 -18.55 16.46 -46.12
CA ALA A 31 -17.49 15.69 -46.79
C ALA A 31 -16.13 16.41 -46.99
N VAL A 32 -15.14 15.98 -46.20
CA VAL A 32 -13.71 16.27 -46.36
C VAL A 32 -13.27 15.99 -47.80
N ASN A 33 -12.88 17.03 -48.52
CA ASN A 33 -12.11 16.89 -49.75
C ASN A 33 -10.68 17.31 -49.44
N VAL A 34 -9.77 16.33 -49.36
CA VAL A 34 -8.35 16.56 -49.14
C VAL A 34 -7.75 17.17 -50.41
N GLN A 35 -7.45 18.48 -50.37
CA GLN A 35 -6.49 19.07 -51.30
C GLN A 35 -5.19 19.34 -50.55
N THR A 36 -4.14 18.61 -50.92
CA THR A 36 -2.77 18.90 -50.54
C THR A 36 -2.32 20.20 -51.22
N VAL A 37 -1.98 21.24 -50.46
CA VAL A 37 -1.30 22.42 -50.97
C VAL A 37 0.07 22.51 -50.28
N SER A 38 1.13 22.52 -51.10
CA SER A 38 2.53 22.62 -50.67
C SER A 38 2.87 23.99 -50.10
N ALA A 39 3.74 24.00 -49.10
CA ALA A 39 4.31 25.21 -48.50
C ALA A 39 5.22 25.96 -49.50
N ALA A 40 4.77 27.14 -49.93
CA ALA A 40 5.56 28.32 -50.25
C ALA A 40 4.60 29.36 -50.86
N ASP A 41 4.29 30.42 -50.12
CA ASP A 41 4.14 31.77 -50.66
C ASP A 41 3.84 32.73 -49.50
N ALA A 42 4.88 33.43 -49.03
CA ALA A 42 4.71 34.68 -48.31
C ALA A 42 4.30 35.75 -49.35
N ASP A 43 3.01 36.05 -49.44
CA ASP A 43 2.47 37.06 -50.36
C ASP A 43 2.35 38.42 -49.65
N PRO A 44 3.02 39.49 -50.13
CA PRO A 44 2.85 40.82 -49.57
C PRO A 44 1.59 41.48 -50.16
N ALA A 45 0.79 42.08 -49.27
CA ALA A 45 -0.34 43.00 -49.55
C ALA A 45 -1.77 42.40 -49.59
N GLY A 46 -2.38 42.30 -48.40
CA GLY A 46 -3.63 43.00 -48.05
C GLY A 46 -4.95 42.76 -48.80
N SER A 47 -5.07 41.82 -49.75
CA SER A 47 -6.34 41.62 -50.50
C SER A 47 -6.96 40.21 -50.45
N VAL A 48 -6.28 39.22 -49.87
CA VAL A 48 -6.83 37.86 -49.71
C VAL A 48 -7.34 37.71 -48.27
N ALA A 49 -8.61 37.36 -48.12
CA ALA A 49 -9.19 37.05 -46.82
C ALA A 49 -8.45 35.88 -46.16
N ARG A 50 -8.02 36.06 -44.92
CA ARG A 50 -7.27 35.05 -44.14
C ARG A 50 -8.15 34.38 -43.10
N ALA A 51 -9.17 35.07 -42.64
CA ALA A 51 -10.20 34.56 -41.76
C ALA A 51 -11.56 35.16 -42.10
N LYS A 52 -12.62 34.53 -41.63
CA LYS A 52 -13.96 35.10 -41.63
C LYS A 52 -14.56 35.05 -40.23
N ALA A 53 -15.42 35.99 -39.87
CA ALA A 53 -16.10 36.06 -38.58
C ALA A 53 -17.63 36.15 -38.72
N SER A 54 -18.36 35.69 -37.70
CA SER A 54 -19.84 35.74 -37.65
C SER A 54 -20.36 35.86 -36.21
N THR A 55 -21.31 36.78 -35.97
CA THR A 55 -22.06 36.90 -34.70
C THR A 55 -23.50 36.36 -34.79
N GLU A 56 -24.12 36.39 -35.99
CA GLU A 56 -25.53 36.06 -36.22
C GLU A 56 -25.75 35.32 -37.56
N SER A 57 -24.96 34.29 -37.85
CA SER A 57 -25.00 33.40 -39.04
C SER A 57 -24.60 34.01 -40.40
N VAL A 58 -24.20 35.27 -40.46
CA VAL A 58 -23.58 35.88 -41.66
C VAL A 58 -22.07 35.96 -41.46
N TRP A 59 -21.32 35.39 -42.40
CA TRP A 59 -19.86 35.42 -42.40
C TRP A 59 -19.33 36.62 -43.17
N GLU A 60 -18.46 37.39 -42.53
CA GLU A 60 -17.68 38.46 -43.15
C GLU A 60 -16.22 38.07 -43.23
N GLU A 61 -15.56 38.41 -44.33
CA GLU A 61 -14.15 38.11 -44.58
C GLU A 61 -13.23 39.23 -44.11
N TYR A 62 -12.09 38.86 -43.51
CA TYR A 62 -11.12 39.78 -42.96
C TYR A 62 -9.69 39.44 -43.44
N PRO A 63 -8.83 40.45 -43.66
CA PRO A 63 -7.48 40.25 -44.16
C PRO A 63 -6.51 39.66 -43.12
N THR A 64 -6.84 39.69 -41.83
CA THR A 64 -6.05 39.10 -40.74
C THR A 64 -6.96 38.39 -39.74
N VAL A 65 -6.40 37.46 -38.97
CA VAL A 65 -7.14 36.74 -37.94
C VAL A 65 -7.50 37.68 -36.79
N GLN A 66 -6.59 38.59 -36.39
CA GLN A 66 -6.88 39.58 -35.35
C GLN A 66 -8.03 40.50 -35.76
N ALA A 67 -8.09 40.95 -37.02
CA ALA A 67 -9.19 41.79 -37.50
C ALA A 67 -10.55 41.05 -37.44
N ALA A 68 -10.56 39.75 -37.76
CA ALA A 68 -11.75 38.92 -37.61
C ALA A 68 -12.19 38.82 -36.14
N ILE A 69 -11.24 38.67 -35.21
CA ILE A 69 -11.51 38.62 -33.77
C ILE A 69 -12.05 39.97 -33.26
N ASP A 70 -11.38 41.07 -33.61
CA ASP A 70 -11.74 42.42 -33.18
C ASP A 70 -13.14 42.81 -33.68
N SER A 71 -13.56 42.30 -34.85
CA SER A 71 -14.88 42.56 -35.42
C SER A 71 -16.05 42.04 -34.56
N LEU A 72 -15.81 41.02 -33.73
CA LEU A 72 -16.84 40.46 -32.85
C LEU A 72 -17.22 41.44 -31.72
N GLY A 73 -16.29 42.30 -31.31
CA GLY A 73 -16.47 43.20 -30.17
C GLY A 73 -16.84 42.45 -28.88
N GLU A 74 -17.89 42.91 -28.19
CA GLU A 74 -18.44 42.25 -26.99
C GLU A 74 -19.40 41.09 -27.31
N ASN A 75 -19.64 40.79 -28.59
CA ASN A 75 -20.63 39.79 -29.00
C ASN A 75 -20.05 38.38 -28.99
N THR A 76 -20.92 37.40 -28.75
CA THR A 76 -20.58 36.00 -28.97
C THR A 76 -20.48 35.71 -30.46
N GLY A 77 -19.46 34.97 -30.91
CA GLY A 77 -19.32 34.67 -32.34
C GLY A 77 -18.46 33.45 -32.68
N ALA A 78 -18.12 33.34 -33.96
CA ALA A 78 -17.19 32.35 -34.51
C ALA A 78 -16.22 33.02 -35.49
N VAL A 79 -14.98 32.53 -35.51
CA VAL A 79 -13.94 32.86 -36.48
C VAL A 79 -13.52 31.56 -37.17
N GLU A 80 -13.34 31.58 -38.48
CA GLU A 80 -12.84 30.44 -39.25
C GLU A 80 -11.67 30.86 -40.12
N LEU A 81 -10.58 30.09 -40.08
CA LEU A 81 -9.43 30.30 -40.96
C LEU A 81 -9.76 29.90 -42.40
N LEU A 82 -9.27 30.70 -43.34
CA LEU A 82 -9.43 30.47 -44.79
C LEU A 82 -8.11 30.08 -45.46
N ALA A 83 -6.99 30.35 -44.81
CA ALA A 83 -5.65 30.01 -45.28
C ALA A 83 -4.68 29.90 -44.10
N ASN A 84 -3.52 29.30 -44.34
CA ASN A 84 -2.39 29.40 -43.41
C ASN A 84 -1.98 30.86 -43.21
N VAL A 85 -1.60 31.21 -41.99
CA VAL A 85 -1.19 32.56 -41.61
C VAL A 85 0.09 32.56 -40.77
N THR A 86 0.87 33.62 -40.91
CA THR A 86 1.96 33.97 -39.98
C THR A 86 1.52 35.22 -39.23
N GLU A 87 0.93 35.02 -38.06
CA GLU A 87 0.30 36.05 -37.24
C GLU A 87 0.30 35.62 -35.77
N SER A 88 0.52 36.57 -34.87
CA SER A 88 0.31 36.40 -33.43
C SER A 88 -1.00 37.06 -33.04
N ILE A 89 -1.89 36.33 -32.36
CA ILE A 89 -3.23 36.81 -32.00
C ILE A 89 -3.41 36.94 -30.49
N VAL A 90 -4.11 38.00 -30.09
CA VAL A 90 -4.48 38.27 -28.69
C VAL A 90 -5.99 38.27 -28.57
N ILE A 91 -6.50 37.40 -27.70
CA ILE A 91 -7.94 37.27 -27.44
C ILE A 91 -8.32 38.25 -26.32
N PRO A 92 -9.25 39.20 -26.55
CA PRO A 92 -9.63 40.20 -25.55
C PRO A 92 -10.30 39.64 -24.29
N GLU A 93 -10.20 40.35 -23.17
CA GLU A 93 -10.71 39.91 -21.84
C GLU A 93 -12.20 39.58 -21.83
N GLU A 94 -13.02 40.37 -22.49
CA GLU A 94 -14.49 40.21 -22.49
C GLU A 94 -15.00 39.28 -23.61
N ALA A 95 -14.08 38.68 -24.39
CA ALA A 95 -14.44 37.91 -25.57
C ALA A 95 -15.09 36.55 -25.24
N ILE A 96 -16.03 36.13 -26.10
CA ILE A 96 -16.67 34.80 -26.06
C ILE A 96 -16.82 34.29 -27.50
N PHE A 97 -15.92 33.44 -28.00
CA PHE A 97 -16.06 32.93 -29.36
C PHE A 97 -15.36 31.60 -29.62
N THR A 98 -15.65 31.01 -30.77
CA THR A 98 -15.01 29.80 -31.28
C THR A 98 -14.12 30.10 -32.48
N LEU A 99 -12.86 29.67 -32.46
CA LEU A 99 -11.96 29.66 -33.62
C LEU A 99 -11.96 28.26 -34.25
N ASN A 100 -12.36 28.16 -35.52
CA ASN A 100 -12.20 26.97 -36.34
C ASN A 100 -10.91 27.07 -37.16
N LEU A 101 -9.95 26.18 -36.87
CA LEU A 101 -8.69 26.10 -37.61
C LEU A 101 -8.89 25.64 -39.06
N ASN A 102 -9.96 24.87 -39.35
CA ASN A 102 -10.36 24.52 -40.72
C ASN A 102 -9.23 23.96 -41.61
N GLY A 103 -8.38 23.11 -41.04
CA GLY A 103 -7.21 22.52 -41.69
C GLY A 103 -6.04 23.46 -41.91
N CYS A 104 -6.11 24.72 -41.45
CA CYS A 104 -5.10 25.75 -41.65
C CYS A 104 -4.15 25.87 -40.45
N ASN A 105 -2.97 26.43 -40.71
CA ASN A 105 -1.94 26.67 -39.71
C ASN A 105 -1.86 28.14 -39.31
N ILE A 106 -1.59 28.40 -38.03
CA ILE A 106 -1.18 29.70 -37.50
C ILE A 106 0.25 29.55 -36.97
N THR A 107 1.20 30.28 -37.55
CA THR A 107 2.57 30.41 -37.04
C THR A 107 2.76 31.81 -36.45
N ASN A 108 3.46 31.94 -35.33
CA ASN A 108 3.64 33.25 -34.67
C ASN A 108 4.42 34.27 -35.52
N ALA A 109 4.19 35.54 -35.22
CA ALA A 109 5.15 36.59 -35.57
C ALA A 109 6.41 36.47 -34.70
N GLU A 110 7.57 36.79 -35.27
CA GLU A 110 8.88 36.65 -34.60
C GLU A 110 8.89 37.27 -33.20
N GLY A 111 9.39 36.52 -32.22
CA GLY A 111 9.56 36.96 -30.83
C GLY A 111 8.25 37.05 -30.02
N GLN A 112 7.14 36.53 -30.54
CA GLN A 112 5.84 36.57 -29.88
C GLN A 112 5.23 35.18 -29.68
N ASP A 113 4.28 35.07 -28.76
CA ASP A 113 3.42 33.89 -28.62
C ASP A 113 2.50 33.77 -29.84
N THR A 114 2.06 32.56 -30.20
CA THR A 114 1.15 32.39 -31.35
C THR A 114 -0.26 32.83 -30.99
N ILE A 115 -0.76 32.37 -29.83
CA ILE A 115 -2.06 32.75 -29.28
C ILE A 115 -1.90 33.15 -27.82
N THR A 116 -2.36 34.36 -27.45
CA THR A 116 -2.50 34.81 -26.06
C THR A 116 -3.96 34.99 -25.70
N ASN A 117 -4.50 34.15 -24.83
CA ASN A 117 -5.90 34.18 -24.41
C ASN A 117 -6.10 34.93 -23.09
N LYS A 118 -6.95 35.98 -23.10
CA LYS A 118 -7.38 36.69 -21.89
C LYS A 118 -8.88 36.54 -21.58
N SER A 119 -9.59 35.80 -22.42
CA SER A 119 -11.04 35.90 -22.56
C SER A 119 -11.88 35.23 -21.47
N VAL A 120 -13.16 35.60 -21.41
CA VAL A 120 -14.18 34.91 -20.59
C VAL A 120 -14.40 33.48 -21.07
N SER A 121 -14.35 33.22 -22.39
CA SER A 121 -14.44 31.86 -22.95
C SER A 121 -13.98 31.82 -24.40
N PHE A 122 -12.93 31.04 -24.67
CA PHE A 122 -12.41 30.84 -26.02
C PHE A 122 -12.33 29.36 -26.35
N THR A 123 -12.95 28.96 -27.47
CA THR A 123 -12.94 27.57 -27.95
C THR A 123 -12.15 27.46 -29.24
N VAL A 124 -11.27 26.47 -29.36
CA VAL A 124 -10.59 26.13 -30.62
C VAL A 124 -11.07 24.77 -31.13
N ILE A 125 -11.50 24.72 -32.39
CA ILE A 125 -12.00 23.51 -33.06
C ILE A 125 -11.31 23.31 -34.42
N GLY A 126 -11.58 22.17 -35.05
CA GLY A 126 -11.10 21.84 -36.39
C GLY A 126 -9.66 21.31 -36.38
N SER A 127 -9.27 20.67 -37.48
CA SER A 127 -7.87 20.29 -37.72
C SER A 127 -7.04 21.51 -38.12
N GLY A 128 -5.71 21.40 -38.07
CA GLY A 128 -4.79 22.51 -38.34
C GLY A 128 -3.71 22.59 -37.26
N THR A 129 -2.70 23.42 -37.45
CA THR A 129 -1.57 23.54 -36.51
C THR A 129 -1.43 24.95 -35.95
N VAL A 130 -1.35 25.08 -34.64
CA VAL A 130 -0.88 26.28 -33.95
C VAL A 130 0.59 26.05 -33.60
N ASP A 131 1.48 26.79 -34.25
CA ASP A 131 2.93 26.59 -34.18
C ASP A 131 3.63 27.82 -33.63
N ASN A 132 4.63 27.62 -32.78
CA ASN A 132 5.55 28.68 -32.37
C ASN A 132 7.01 28.35 -32.73
N VAL A 133 7.65 29.27 -33.46
CA VAL A 133 9.04 29.13 -33.92
C VAL A 133 10.03 30.00 -33.13
N SER A 134 9.58 30.72 -32.10
CA SER A 134 10.38 31.68 -31.34
C SER A 134 10.78 31.16 -29.96
N HIS A 135 12.03 31.46 -29.56
CA HIS A 135 12.56 31.11 -28.24
C HIS A 135 11.78 31.81 -27.12
N GLY A 136 11.44 31.08 -26.05
CA GLY A 136 10.75 31.63 -24.87
C GLY A 136 9.31 32.11 -25.13
N LYS A 137 8.61 31.55 -26.13
CA LYS A 137 7.26 31.95 -26.55
C LYS A 137 6.37 30.77 -26.88
N ALA A 138 5.18 30.64 -26.30
CA ALA A 138 4.35 29.44 -26.47
C ALA A 138 3.50 29.46 -27.75
N ALA A 139 3.06 28.28 -28.18
CA ALA A 139 2.01 28.16 -29.19
C ALA A 139 0.66 28.64 -28.62
N PHE A 140 0.44 28.44 -27.32
CA PHE A 140 -0.75 28.92 -26.64
C PHE A 140 -0.44 29.37 -25.21
N VAL A 141 -0.82 30.60 -24.86
CA VAL A 141 -0.79 31.12 -23.49
C VAL A 141 -2.22 31.39 -23.03
N ASN A 142 -2.63 30.80 -21.92
CA ASN A 142 -3.89 31.09 -21.24
C ASN A 142 -3.61 31.91 -19.98
N GLU A 143 -3.94 33.21 -20.03
CA GLU A 143 -3.61 34.17 -18.99
C GLU A 143 -4.47 33.99 -17.72
N PRO A 144 -4.06 34.56 -16.58
CA PRO A 144 -4.85 34.55 -15.36
C PRO A 144 -6.28 35.05 -15.59
N GLY A 145 -7.26 34.30 -15.08
CA GLY A 145 -8.69 34.61 -15.22
C GLY A 145 -9.31 34.23 -16.57
N ALA A 146 -8.51 33.82 -17.56
CA ALA A 146 -9.01 33.40 -18.86
C ALA A 146 -9.54 31.96 -18.84
N PHE A 147 -10.48 31.65 -19.75
CA PHE A 147 -10.99 30.29 -19.95
C PHE A 147 -10.83 29.82 -21.40
N ALA A 148 -10.17 28.68 -21.58
CA ALA A 148 -9.93 28.06 -22.88
C ALA A 148 -10.50 26.63 -22.98
N MET A 149 -11.03 26.29 -24.15
CA MET A 149 -11.49 24.93 -24.50
C MET A 149 -10.84 24.51 -25.82
N LEU A 150 -9.87 23.60 -25.77
CA LEU A 150 -9.18 23.09 -26.95
C LEU A 150 -9.84 21.77 -27.37
N GLN A 151 -10.58 21.78 -28.48
CA GLN A 151 -11.34 20.63 -28.99
C GLN A 151 -10.76 20.00 -30.25
N GLY A 152 -9.81 20.67 -30.90
CA GLY A 152 -9.11 20.17 -32.07
C GLY A 152 -7.83 20.94 -32.33
N GLY A 153 -7.02 20.41 -33.23
CA GLY A 153 -5.77 21.03 -33.69
C GLY A 153 -4.53 20.40 -33.08
N THR A 154 -3.39 20.72 -33.70
CA THR A 154 -2.06 20.35 -33.27
C THR A 154 -1.34 21.58 -32.71
N TYR A 155 -0.79 21.49 -31.50
CA TYR A 155 -0.06 22.57 -30.85
C TYR A 155 1.41 22.17 -30.75
N THR A 156 2.27 22.88 -31.48
CA THR A 156 3.68 22.49 -31.64
C THR A 156 4.62 23.67 -31.51
N ARG A 157 5.89 23.37 -31.29
CA ARG A 157 7.02 24.26 -31.47
C ARG A 157 7.94 23.63 -32.50
N SER A 158 7.73 23.94 -33.78
CA SER A 158 8.42 23.23 -34.87
C SER A 158 9.94 23.46 -34.91
N GLU A 159 10.41 24.57 -34.34
CA GLU A 159 11.83 24.93 -34.23
C GLU A 159 12.41 24.64 -32.82
N GLU A 160 11.76 23.79 -32.02
CA GLU A 160 12.27 23.35 -30.72
C GLU A 160 13.61 22.63 -30.87
N ASN A 161 14.62 23.05 -30.09
CA ASN A 161 15.99 22.58 -30.23
C ASN A 161 16.65 22.15 -28.91
N GLY A 162 15.89 22.08 -27.81
CA GLY A 162 16.42 21.64 -26.52
C GLY A 162 16.85 20.17 -26.54
N SER A 163 18.10 19.86 -26.18
CA SER A 163 18.67 18.51 -26.22
C SER A 163 18.67 17.78 -24.87
N SER A 164 18.65 18.52 -23.76
CA SER A 164 18.59 17.96 -22.40
C SER A 164 17.99 18.98 -21.43
N ALA A 165 17.84 18.62 -20.14
CA ALA A 165 17.38 19.55 -19.10
C ALA A 165 18.31 20.77 -18.91
N GLU A 166 19.56 20.68 -19.36
CA GLU A 166 20.60 21.72 -19.22
C GLU A 166 20.87 22.49 -20.52
N GLU A 167 20.52 21.90 -21.67
CA GLU A 167 20.86 22.44 -22.99
C GLU A 167 19.60 22.81 -23.79
N SER A 168 19.26 24.11 -23.81
CA SER A 168 18.07 24.62 -24.51
C SER A 168 18.22 24.68 -26.03
N GLY A 169 19.43 24.49 -26.57
CA GLY A 169 19.73 24.61 -27.99
C GLY A 169 19.41 25.99 -28.60
N GLY A 170 19.19 27.02 -27.78
CA GLY A 170 18.84 28.38 -28.21
C GLY A 170 17.37 28.60 -28.58
N ASN A 171 16.56 27.54 -28.74
CA ASN A 171 15.12 27.64 -28.96
C ASN A 171 14.39 26.58 -28.12
N SER A 172 13.84 27.00 -26.97
CA SER A 172 13.07 26.12 -26.10
C SER A 172 12.07 26.93 -25.28
N TYR A 173 10.88 26.36 -25.09
CA TYR A 173 9.86 26.80 -24.13
C TYR A 173 8.73 25.77 -24.10
N TYR A 174 7.68 26.03 -23.30
CA TYR A 174 6.45 25.24 -23.33
C TYR A 174 5.67 25.43 -24.64
N ASN A 175 4.94 24.40 -25.08
CA ASN A 175 3.98 24.53 -26.17
C ASN A 175 2.72 25.24 -25.68
N ILE A 176 2.26 24.89 -24.49
CA ILE A 176 1.09 25.46 -23.84
C ILE A 176 1.46 25.92 -22.43
N VAL A 177 1.11 27.16 -22.10
CA VAL A 177 1.19 27.75 -20.75
C VAL A 177 -0.22 28.02 -20.26
N ASN A 178 -0.60 27.43 -19.12
CA ASN A 178 -1.90 27.68 -18.50
C ASN A 178 -1.77 28.30 -17.11
N HIS A 179 -2.09 29.59 -17.03
CA HIS A 179 -2.26 30.36 -15.78
C HIS A 179 -3.73 30.62 -15.44
N GLY A 180 -4.65 30.22 -16.32
CA GLY A 180 -6.09 30.39 -16.18
C GLY A 180 -6.81 29.05 -15.99
N ARG A 181 -7.97 28.93 -16.61
CA ARG A 181 -8.74 27.68 -16.68
C ARG A 181 -8.71 27.12 -18.08
N MET A 182 -8.37 25.85 -18.25
CA MET A 182 -8.31 25.20 -19.56
C MET A 182 -8.95 23.81 -19.54
N THR A 183 -9.63 23.45 -20.62
CA THR A 183 -10.06 22.08 -20.89
C THR A 183 -9.55 21.63 -22.26
N ILE A 184 -8.87 20.48 -22.30
CA ILE A 184 -8.35 19.86 -23.53
C ILE A 184 -9.14 18.58 -23.81
N PHE A 185 -9.63 18.42 -25.04
CA PHE A 185 -10.42 17.26 -25.47
C PHE A 185 -9.66 16.34 -26.42
N ASP A 186 -10.25 15.18 -26.69
CA ASP A 186 -9.62 14.06 -27.42
C ASP A 186 -9.12 14.39 -28.84
N GLY A 187 -9.73 15.37 -29.51
CA GLY A 187 -9.30 15.80 -30.85
C GLY A 187 -8.00 16.61 -30.88
N VAL A 188 -7.38 16.88 -29.73
CA VAL A 188 -6.18 17.71 -29.62
C VAL A 188 -4.91 16.87 -29.61
N THR A 189 -3.89 17.38 -30.31
CA THR A 189 -2.52 16.87 -30.22
C THR A 189 -1.56 17.96 -29.77
N VAL A 190 -0.69 17.68 -28.81
CA VAL A 190 0.40 18.57 -28.39
C VAL A 190 1.70 17.79 -28.52
N MET A 191 2.65 18.28 -29.31
CA MET A 191 3.88 17.54 -29.56
C MET A 191 5.10 18.41 -29.76
N GLN A 192 6.27 17.90 -29.39
CA GLN A 192 7.60 18.42 -29.71
C GLN A 192 8.65 17.33 -29.44
N THR A 193 9.91 17.54 -29.85
CA THR A 193 10.99 16.53 -29.73
C THR A 193 12.13 16.92 -28.80
N GLY A 194 12.13 18.14 -28.28
CA GLY A 194 13.09 18.64 -27.32
C GLY A 194 12.90 18.13 -25.89
N ALA A 195 13.98 18.27 -25.12
CA ALA A 195 14.14 17.72 -23.78
C ALA A 195 14.50 18.77 -22.72
N PHE A 196 14.45 20.07 -23.04
CA PHE A 196 14.81 21.16 -22.12
C PHE A 196 13.59 21.69 -21.36
N SER A 197 12.57 22.17 -22.07
CA SER A 197 11.30 22.61 -21.46
C SER A 197 10.27 21.49 -21.45
N SER A 198 9.34 21.54 -20.49
CA SER A 198 8.19 20.63 -20.51
C SER A 198 7.27 20.96 -21.68
N LEU A 199 6.45 20.02 -22.11
CA LEU A 199 5.53 20.21 -23.24
C LEU A 199 4.37 21.16 -22.87
N LEU A 200 3.80 20.98 -21.68
CA LEU A 200 2.71 21.79 -21.15
C LEU A 200 2.99 22.19 -19.70
N GLU A 201 2.76 23.45 -19.37
CA GLU A 201 2.76 23.99 -18.01
C GLU A 201 1.33 24.31 -17.55
N ASN A 202 0.94 23.79 -16.39
CA ASN A 202 -0.24 24.19 -15.65
C ASN A 202 0.16 24.64 -14.25
N GLY A 203 -0.05 25.90 -13.91
CA GLY A 203 0.52 26.48 -12.69
C GLY A 203 1.63 27.48 -13.05
N TRP A 204 2.55 27.71 -12.15
CA TRP A 204 3.60 28.71 -12.32
C TRP A 204 4.97 28.12 -12.00
N TYR A 205 5.92 28.18 -12.95
CA TYR A 205 7.32 27.86 -12.65
C TYR A 205 7.90 28.61 -11.44
N ASN A 206 7.39 29.82 -11.20
CA ASN A 206 7.70 30.59 -10.01
C ASN A 206 6.41 31.10 -9.40
N GLY A 207 5.91 30.42 -8.36
CA GLY A 207 4.68 30.75 -7.66
C GLY A 207 4.63 32.18 -7.10
N ALA A 208 5.77 32.84 -6.88
CA ALA A 208 5.81 34.25 -6.48
C ALA A 208 5.26 35.20 -7.56
N GLN A 209 5.22 34.77 -8.81
CA GLN A 209 4.58 35.51 -9.91
C GLN A 209 3.05 35.45 -9.82
N ASN A 210 2.48 34.44 -9.15
CA ASN A 210 1.05 34.34 -8.91
C ASN A 210 0.61 35.23 -7.73
N VAL A 211 0.55 36.53 -7.98
CA VAL A 211 0.09 37.52 -6.98
C VAL A 211 -1.36 37.31 -6.54
N SER A 212 -2.17 36.60 -7.33
CA SER A 212 -3.57 36.31 -7.02
C SER A 212 -3.73 35.13 -6.06
N LYS A 213 -2.76 34.21 -6.04
CA LYS A 213 -2.81 32.91 -5.35
C LYS A 213 -3.98 32.01 -5.76
N GLU A 214 -4.63 32.31 -6.89
CA GLU A 214 -5.66 31.45 -7.46
C GLU A 214 -5.00 30.30 -8.21
N GLU A 215 -5.62 29.12 -8.16
CA GLU A 215 -5.11 27.93 -8.83
C GLU A 215 -5.28 28.03 -10.36
N SER A 216 -4.25 27.60 -11.10
CA SER A 216 -4.32 27.35 -12.54
C SER A 216 -4.99 26.00 -12.76
N VAL A 217 -6.18 25.98 -13.38
CA VAL A 217 -6.99 24.76 -13.48
C VAL A 217 -6.89 24.18 -14.88
N LEU A 218 -6.45 22.94 -14.99
CA LEU A 218 -6.41 22.18 -16.23
C LEU A 218 -7.23 20.89 -16.12
N THR A 219 -8.14 20.68 -17.06
CA THR A 219 -8.84 19.41 -17.24
C THR A 219 -8.47 18.81 -18.60
N ILE A 220 -7.88 17.63 -18.61
CA ILE A 220 -7.60 16.85 -19.83
C ILE A 220 -8.66 15.76 -19.95
N ALA A 221 -9.60 15.91 -20.87
CA ALA A 221 -10.60 14.90 -21.16
C ALA A 221 -10.07 13.77 -22.05
N GLY A 222 -9.06 14.06 -22.88
CA GLY A 222 -8.45 13.15 -23.85
C GLY A 222 -7.33 13.86 -24.62
N GLY A 223 -6.80 13.21 -25.66
CA GLY A 223 -5.85 13.80 -26.59
C GLY A 223 -4.52 13.05 -26.65
N THR A 224 -3.61 13.53 -27.50
CA THR A 224 -2.27 12.95 -27.66
C THR A 224 -1.20 13.97 -27.26
N PHE A 225 -0.35 13.60 -26.32
CA PHE A 225 0.71 14.44 -25.77
C PHE A 225 2.04 13.70 -25.87
N SER A 226 3.01 14.27 -26.58
CA SER A 226 4.30 13.61 -26.82
C SER A 226 5.47 14.59 -26.75
N GLY A 227 6.48 14.23 -25.97
CA GLY A 227 7.73 14.99 -25.85
C GLY A 227 7.83 15.86 -24.61
N GLY A 228 8.80 16.79 -24.64
CA GLY A 228 9.18 17.66 -23.54
C GLY A 228 10.06 17.00 -22.49
N LEU A 229 10.68 17.83 -21.64
CA LEU A 229 11.33 17.38 -20.41
C LEU A 229 10.33 16.55 -19.60
N ASN A 230 9.22 17.18 -19.21
CA ASN A 230 8.00 16.50 -18.77
C ASN A 230 6.91 16.68 -19.82
N THR A 231 6.08 15.65 -20.02
CA THR A 231 4.94 15.77 -20.96
C THR A 231 3.85 16.66 -20.38
N ILE A 232 3.55 16.53 -19.09
CA ILE A 232 2.71 17.48 -18.36
C ILE A 232 3.47 17.93 -17.11
N LYS A 233 3.60 19.24 -16.92
CA LYS A 233 4.10 19.83 -15.68
C LYS A 233 2.96 20.56 -14.97
N ASN A 234 2.53 20.04 -13.83
CA ASN A 234 1.59 20.66 -12.91
C ASN A 234 2.37 21.33 -11.78
N ASP A 235 2.63 22.62 -11.93
CA ASP A 235 3.56 23.42 -11.14
C ASP A 235 2.88 24.10 -9.94
N ASP A 236 3.55 25.06 -9.30
CA ASP A 236 3.03 25.87 -8.22
C ASP A 236 1.62 26.40 -8.53
N TYR A 237 0.68 26.24 -7.60
CA TYR A 237 -0.74 26.57 -7.77
C TYR A 237 -1.46 25.81 -8.91
N GLY A 238 -0.87 24.77 -9.49
CA GLY A 238 -1.50 23.93 -10.50
C GLY A 238 -2.57 23.00 -9.93
N SER A 239 -3.76 22.97 -10.53
CA SER A 239 -4.82 22.01 -10.25
C SER A 239 -5.17 21.24 -11.52
N LEU A 240 -4.81 19.96 -11.54
CA LEU A 240 -4.89 19.10 -12.72
C LEU A 240 -5.89 17.95 -12.52
N THR A 241 -6.76 17.76 -13.50
CA THR A 241 -7.60 16.56 -13.62
C THR A 241 -7.38 15.91 -14.99
N ILE A 242 -7.02 14.63 -15.03
CA ILE A 242 -6.88 13.84 -16.27
C ILE A 242 -7.95 12.75 -16.30
N ASN A 243 -8.84 12.77 -17.29
CA ASN A 243 -9.87 11.75 -17.50
C ASN A 243 -9.50 10.75 -18.62
N GLY A 244 -8.52 11.07 -19.45
CA GLY A 244 -8.11 10.25 -20.58
C GLY A 244 -6.99 10.89 -21.39
N GLY A 245 -6.56 10.21 -22.45
CA GLY A 245 -5.49 10.65 -23.36
C GLY A 245 -4.27 9.72 -23.34
N SER A 246 -3.32 10.01 -24.22
CA SER A 246 -2.03 9.32 -24.33
C SER A 246 -0.89 10.29 -24.07
N PHE A 247 -0.01 9.93 -23.15
CA PHE A 247 1.12 10.74 -22.70
C PHE A 247 2.41 9.95 -22.88
N THR A 248 3.27 10.41 -23.79
CA THR A 248 4.56 9.75 -24.08
C THR A 248 5.70 10.73 -23.85
N ASN A 249 6.50 10.45 -22.84
CA ASN A 249 7.67 11.26 -22.51
C ASN A 249 8.94 10.75 -23.20
N VAL A 250 9.86 11.68 -23.48
CA VAL A 250 11.12 11.41 -24.18
C VAL A 250 12.37 11.72 -23.34
N ALA A 251 12.21 12.21 -22.11
CA ALA A 251 13.31 12.76 -21.31
C ALA A 251 13.21 12.42 -19.81
N GLN A 252 12.27 13.00 -19.06
CA GLN A 252 12.13 12.82 -17.61
C GLN A 252 10.87 12.03 -17.21
N ALA A 253 9.68 12.63 -17.27
CA ALA A 253 8.44 11.97 -16.83
C ALA A 253 7.21 12.35 -17.68
N ALA A 254 6.22 11.45 -17.73
CA ALA A 254 4.95 11.75 -18.38
C ALA A 254 4.16 12.81 -17.59
N LEU A 255 4.26 12.78 -16.26
CA LEU A 255 3.67 13.78 -15.37
C LEU A 255 4.68 14.19 -14.28
N LEU A 256 4.91 15.49 -14.14
CA LEU A 256 5.49 16.08 -12.93
C LEU A 256 4.39 16.85 -12.20
N ASN A 257 4.13 16.50 -10.95
CA ASN A 257 3.16 17.16 -10.08
C ASN A 257 3.83 17.76 -8.83
N TRP A 258 3.73 19.08 -8.70
CA TRP A 258 4.15 19.82 -7.52
C TRP A 258 2.97 20.14 -6.58
N ASN A 259 1.75 20.31 -7.10
CA ASN A 259 0.63 20.80 -6.29
C ASN A 259 -0.52 19.80 -6.12
N LYS A 260 -1.44 19.72 -7.10
CA LYS A 260 -2.65 18.90 -7.05
C LYS A 260 -2.94 18.22 -8.38
N ALA A 261 -2.95 16.89 -8.39
CA ALA A 261 -3.32 16.10 -9.56
C ALA A 261 -4.31 14.98 -9.21
N GLU A 262 -5.33 14.83 -10.05
CA GLU A 262 -6.28 13.72 -10.05
C GLU A 262 -6.28 13.01 -11.41
N ILE A 263 -6.01 11.70 -11.40
CA ILE A 263 -5.95 10.87 -12.61
C ILE A 263 -7.08 9.84 -12.57
N ASN A 264 -8.05 10.00 -13.46
CA ASN A 264 -9.21 9.10 -13.63
C ASN A 264 -9.03 8.13 -14.81
N GLY A 265 -8.07 8.36 -15.71
CA GLY A 265 -7.83 7.53 -16.88
C GLY A 265 -6.67 8.00 -17.74
N GLY A 266 -6.42 7.30 -18.85
CA GLY A 266 -5.35 7.60 -19.82
C GLY A 266 -4.22 6.57 -19.83
N THR A 267 -3.29 6.73 -20.76
CA THR A 267 -2.08 5.90 -20.89
C THR A 267 -0.83 6.76 -20.79
N PHE A 268 0.06 6.42 -19.86
CA PHE A 268 1.27 7.17 -19.56
C PHE A 268 2.49 6.28 -19.80
N GLU A 269 3.44 6.77 -20.58
CA GLU A 269 4.65 6.06 -20.93
C GLU A 269 5.87 6.98 -20.77
N ALA A 270 6.90 6.48 -20.08
CA ALA A 270 8.16 7.19 -19.89
C ALA A 270 9.33 6.21 -19.89
N GLY A 271 10.52 6.74 -20.23
CA GLY A 271 11.79 6.02 -20.16
C GLY A 271 12.05 5.48 -18.75
N GLU A 272 11.90 6.35 -17.74
CA GLU A 272 12.20 6.10 -16.33
C GLU A 272 10.92 6.07 -15.48
N ASN A 273 10.85 6.86 -14.40
CA ASN A 273 9.63 7.03 -13.63
C ASN A 273 8.55 7.72 -14.49
N VAL A 274 7.31 7.27 -14.36
CA VAL A 274 6.20 7.77 -15.18
C VAL A 274 5.62 9.05 -14.57
N ILE A 275 5.53 9.07 -13.24
CA ILE A 275 5.07 10.22 -12.45
C ILE A 275 6.17 10.62 -11.48
N LEU A 276 6.51 11.90 -11.49
CA LEU A 276 7.27 12.54 -10.44
C LEU A 276 6.31 13.37 -9.59
N ASN A 277 6.29 13.12 -8.28
CA ASN A 277 5.46 13.86 -7.33
C ASN A 277 6.37 14.53 -6.30
N GLY A 278 6.10 15.78 -5.98
CA GLY A 278 6.92 16.54 -5.03
C GLY A 278 6.08 17.47 -4.19
N LYS A 279 6.40 17.53 -2.89
CA LYS A 279 5.89 18.54 -1.96
C LYS A 279 7.01 19.49 -1.56
N LEU A 280 6.72 20.79 -1.50
CA LEU A 280 7.59 21.80 -0.90
C LEU A 280 6.90 22.53 0.25
N ASP A 281 5.61 22.81 0.13
CA ASP A 281 4.83 23.50 1.16
C ASP A 281 3.35 23.05 1.18
N ASP A 282 2.55 23.67 2.04
CA ASP A 282 1.11 23.36 2.17
C ASP A 282 0.21 24.34 1.38
N GLU A 283 0.78 25.31 0.65
CA GLU A 283 0.03 26.37 -0.04
C GLU A 283 -0.03 26.16 -1.55
N MET A 284 1.12 26.10 -2.21
CA MET A 284 1.24 26.09 -3.66
C MET A 284 1.90 24.84 -4.23
N ASP A 285 2.62 24.08 -3.40
CA ASP A 285 3.37 22.88 -3.78
C ASP A 285 3.08 21.71 -2.85
N ARG A 286 1.80 21.31 -2.79
CA ARG A 286 1.29 20.34 -1.81
C ARG A 286 1.63 18.88 -2.10
N GLY A 287 2.04 18.54 -3.32
CA GLY A 287 2.31 17.18 -3.75
C GLY A 287 1.11 16.23 -3.57
N GLU A 288 -0.12 16.71 -3.73
CA GLU A 288 -1.34 15.89 -3.65
C GLU A 288 -1.56 15.15 -4.97
N LEU A 289 -1.55 13.82 -4.93
CA LEU A 289 -1.79 12.94 -6.08
C LEU A 289 -2.89 11.93 -5.76
N THR A 290 -3.96 11.94 -6.55
CA THR A 290 -5.03 10.93 -6.49
C THR A 290 -5.10 10.16 -7.81
N ILE A 291 -5.10 8.83 -7.74
CA ILE A 291 -5.20 7.93 -8.90
C ILE A 291 -6.43 7.03 -8.75
N ASN A 292 -7.43 7.29 -9.60
CA ASN A 292 -8.67 6.52 -9.72
C ASN A 292 -8.68 5.62 -10.96
N GLY A 293 -7.68 5.75 -11.85
CA GLY A 293 -7.57 4.93 -13.05
C GLY A 293 -6.35 5.29 -13.90
N GLY A 294 -6.21 4.60 -15.04
CA GLY A 294 -5.13 4.81 -15.99
C GLY A 294 -4.21 3.60 -16.15
N LYS A 295 -3.30 3.67 -17.12
CA LYS A 295 -2.26 2.68 -17.37
C LYS A 295 -0.90 3.37 -17.40
N PHE A 296 0.05 2.86 -16.62
CA PHE A 296 1.39 3.43 -16.47
C PHE A 296 2.44 2.43 -16.93
N THR A 297 3.34 2.87 -17.82
CA THR A 297 4.40 2.05 -18.40
C THR A 297 5.74 2.74 -18.21
N SER A 298 6.57 2.21 -17.31
CA SER A 298 8.01 2.53 -17.29
C SER A 298 8.74 1.57 -18.23
N THR A 299 9.36 2.09 -19.30
CA THR A 299 10.02 1.21 -20.27
C THR A 299 11.36 0.63 -19.78
N SER A 300 11.96 1.23 -18.74
CA SER A 300 13.15 0.72 -18.06
C SER A 300 12.84 -0.23 -16.91
N GLY A 301 11.58 -0.31 -16.47
CA GLY A 301 11.16 -1.10 -15.31
C GLY A 301 11.31 -0.39 -13.97
N ASN A 302 11.55 0.93 -13.97
CA ASN A 302 11.57 1.73 -12.74
C ASN A 302 10.19 1.77 -12.07
N ALA A 303 10.17 2.15 -10.79
CA ALA A 303 8.94 2.47 -10.08
C ALA A 303 8.11 3.51 -10.86
N VAL A 304 6.79 3.34 -10.91
CA VAL A 304 5.92 4.24 -11.66
C VAL A 304 5.90 5.64 -11.06
N ILE A 305 5.92 5.74 -9.72
CA ILE A 305 5.88 7.00 -8.98
C ILE A 305 7.20 7.16 -8.22
N ALA A 306 7.80 8.34 -8.29
CA ALA A 306 8.97 8.69 -7.48
C ALA A 306 8.91 10.13 -6.97
N GLN A 307 9.68 10.39 -5.92
CA GLN A 307 9.86 11.72 -5.37
C GLN A 307 10.63 12.60 -6.36
N MET A 308 10.12 13.80 -6.63
CA MET A 308 10.83 14.78 -7.45
C MET A 308 12.04 15.34 -6.70
N GLY A 309 13.21 15.40 -7.35
CA GLY A 309 14.41 16.00 -6.79
C GLY A 309 14.18 17.46 -6.37
N GLY A 310 14.68 17.83 -5.19
CA GLY A 310 14.51 19.17 -4.61
C GLY A 310 13.24 19.35 -3.77
N SER A 311 12.31 18.38 -3.78
CA SER A 311 11.16 18.37 -2.86
C SER A 311 11.57 18.03 -1.42
N SER A 312 10.74 18.43 -0.45
CA SER A 312 10.88 18.04 0.96
C SER A 312 10.34 16.64 1.23
N SER A 313 9.34 16.19 0.46
CA SER A 313 8.84 14.81 0.44
C SER A 313 8.14 14.50 -0.88
N ILE A 314 7.77 13.23 -1.08
CA ILE A 314 6.96 12.80 -2.23
C ILE A 314 5.52 13.35 -2.21
N GLY A 315 5.03 13.88 -1.09
CA GLY A 315 3.65 14.35 -0.93
C GLY A 315 2.64 13.25 -0.63
N GLU A 316 1.35 13.58 -0.66
CA GLU A 316 0.27 12.62 -0.39
C GLU A 316 -0.10 11.87 -1.67
N ILE A 317 -0.13 10.54 -1.59
CA ILE A 317 -0.57 9.67 -2.68
C ILE A 317 -1.78 8.87 -2.23
N VAL A 318 -2.87 8.99 -2.97
CA VAL A 318 -4.09 8.19 -2.79
C VAL A 318 -4.33 7.39 -4.07
N VAL A 319 -4.52 6.08 -3.93
CA VAL A 319 -4.86 5.20 -5.05
C VAL A 319 -6.16 4.48 -4.71
N ALA A 320 -7.11 4.50 -5.65
CA ALA A 320 -8.37 3.79 -5.47
C ALA A 320 -8.17 2.28 -5.35
N GLU A 321 -9.05 1.63 -4.60
CA GLU A 321 -9.02 0.19 -4.35
C GLU A 321 -8.99 -0.62 -5.66
N GLY A 322 -8.18 -1.69 -5.68
CA GLY A 322 -8.06 -2.59 -6.83
C GLY A 322 -7.11 -2.11 -7.93
N ILE A 323 -6.53 -0.90 -7.83
CA ILE A 323 -5.52 -0.42 -8.76
C ILE A 323 -4.13 -0.78 -8.24
N LYS A 324 -3.36 -1.52 -9.06
CA LYS A 324 -1.96 -1.84 -8.80
C LYS A 324 -1.04 -0.86 -9.52
N ILE A 325 -0.15 -0.23 -8.78
CA ILE A 325 0.89 0.67 -9.29
C ILE A 325 2.26 0.05 -9.03
N PRO A 326 3.01 -0.37 -10.06
CA PRO A 326 4.35 -0.93 -9.87
C PRO A 326 5.27 0.04 -9.11
N GLY A 327 5.95 -0.47 -8.07
CA GLY A 327 6.83 0.31 -7.20
C GLY A 327 6.13 1.03 -6.04
N LEU A 328 4.82 0.85 -5.87
CA LEU A 328 4.06 1.31 -4.71
C LEU A 328 3.74 0.10 -3.82
N TYR A 329 4.33 0.06 -2.63
CA TYR A 329 4.38 -1.18 -1.84
C TYR A 329 3.56 -1.12 -0.56
N PHE A 330 3.27 0.06 -0.03
CA PHE A 330 2.63 0.21 1.28
C PHE A 330 1.39 1.08 1.18
N ALA A 331 0.33 0.69 1.89
CA ALA A 331 -0.82 1.53 2.19
C ALA A 331 -0.94 1.68 3.71
N VAL A 332 -1.00 2.90 4.20
CA VAL A 332 -1.20 3.19 5.63
C VAL A 332 -2.61 3.72 5.82
N THR A 333 -3.41 2.97 6.59
CA THR A 333 -4.78 3.35 6.94
C THR A 333 -4.83 3.82 8.38
N LYS A 334 -5.22 5.08 8.59
CA LYS A 334 -5.47 5.69 9.90
C LYS A 334 -6.62 6.70 9.80
N ASP A 335 -7.45 6.77 10.84
CA ASP A 335 -8.62 7.68 10.90
C ASP A 335 -9.56 7.62 9.68
N GLY A 336 -9.68 6.45 9.04
CA GLY A 336 -10.51 6.26 7.84
C GLY A 336 -9.91 6.83 6.55
N LYS A 337 -8.67 7.31 6.57
CA LYS A 337 -7.90 7.74 5.39
C LYS A 337 -6.80 6.71 5.09
N THR A 338 -6.64 6.37 3.82
CA THR A 338 -5.55 5.51 3.33
C THR A 338 -4.63 6.32 2.44
N LEU A 339 -3.35 6.34 2.79
CA LEU A 339 -2.27 6.96 2.01
C LEU A 339 -1.27 5.89 1.58
N ASN A 340 -0.66 6.08 0.41
CA ASN A 340 0.23 5.09 -0.17
C ASN A 340 1.68 5.57 -0.21
N TYR A 341 2.60 4.62 -0.03
CA TYR A 341 4.04 4.88 0.11
C TYR A 341 4.85 3.87 -0.71
N THR A 342 5.98 4.35 -1.22
CA THR A 342 6.94 3.55 -1.99
C THR A 342 7.99 2.88 -1.10
N THR A 343 8.10 3.28 0.17
CA THR A 343 9.07 2.71 1.11
C THR A 343 8.42 2.42 2.46
N ALA A 344 8.97 1.43 3.15
CA ALA A 344 8.53 1.08 4.50
C ALA A 344 8.83 2.18 5.53
N VAL A 345 9.96 2.88 5.35
CA VAL A 345 10.39 3.97 6.25
C VAL A 345 9.40 5.12 6.21
N ASP A 346 8.98 5.55 5.01
CA ASP A 346 8.01 6.63 4.88
C ASP A 346 6.63 6.21 5.41
N ALA A 347 6.24 4.96 5.19
CA ALA A 347 4.99 4.40 5.72
C ALA A 347 4.97 4.46 7.26
N VAL A 348 6.03 4.00 7.92
CA VAL A 348 6.13 4.03 9.40
C VAL A 348 6.26 5.47 9.92
N ALA A 349 7.05 6.32 9.26
CA ALA A 349 7.21 7.72 9.65
C ALA A 349 5.91 8.53 9.56
N SER A 350 4.96 8.08 8.72
CA SER A 350 3.64 8.70 8.63
C SER A 350 2.76 8.50 9.87
N VAL A 351 3.10 7.55 10.76
CA VAL A 351 2.37 7.26 11.99
C VAL A 351 2.95 8.11 13.13
N GLY A 352 2.14 9.02 13.67
CA GLY A 352 2.50 9.93 14.77
C GLY A 352 2.55 9.24 16.13
N ASP A 353 3.07 9.92 17.15
CA ASP A 353 3.11 9.39 18.52
C ASP A 353 1.69 9.26 19.08
N GLY A 354 1.40 8.14 19.75
CA GLY A 354 0.06 7.82 20.25
C GLY A 354 -0.97 7.44 19.17
N GLU A 355 -0.58 7.34 17.89
CA GLU A 355 -1.48 6.97 16.80
C GLU A 355 -1.54 5.45 16.59
N SER A 356 -2.70 4.97 16.15
CA SER A 356 -2.92 3.61 15.67
C SER A 356 -3.04 3.60 14.15
N ALA A 357 -2.39 2.64 13.48
CA ALA A 357 -2.46 2.49 12.03
C ALA A 357 -2.33 1.03 11.57
N VAL A 358 -2.94 0.73 10.42
CA VAL A 358 -2.67 -0.50 9.67
C VAL A 358 -1.79 -0.17 8.48
N VAL A 359 -0.62 -0.79 8.41
CA VAL A 359 0.32 -0.73 7.30
C VAL A 359 0.16 -2.01 6.50
N THR A 360 -0.46 -1.91 5.32
CA THR A 360 -0.74 -3.05 4.44
C THR A 360 0.26 -3.12 3.29
N LEU A 361 0.82 -4.30 3.03
CA LEU A 361 1.66 -4.55 1.86
C LEU A 361 0.80 -4.73 0.60
N LEU A 362 1.19 -4.10 -0.51
CA LEU A 362 0.43 -4.07 -1.77
C LEU A 362 0.98 -5.01 -2.84
N ASP A 363 2.24 -5.41 -2.69
CA ASP A 363 2.96 -6.37 -3.53
C ASP A 363 4.15 -6.93 -2.74
N ASN A 364 4.85 -7.94 -3.28
CA ASN A 364 6.13 -8.35 -2.71
C ASN A 364 7.10 -7.18 -2.67
N TYR A 365 7.82 -7.03 -1.57
CA TYR A 365 8.72 -5.91 -1.35
C TYR A 365 10.13 -6.41 -1.03
N ASP A 366 11.06 -6.13 -1.94
CA ASP A 366 12.49 -6.36 -1.77
C ASP A 366 13.15 -5.02 -1.41
N GLY A 367 13.50 -4.84 -0.14
CA GLY A 367 14.02 -3.54 0.32
C GLY A 367 14.45 -3.53 1.78
N GLY A 368 14.74 -2.33 2.28
CA GLY A 368 15.23 -2.13 3.64
C GLY A 368 14.21 -2.45 4.73
N GLY A 369 14.74 -2.63 5.92
CA GLY A 369 14.01 -2.77 7.16
C GLY A 369 13.44 -1.45 7.72
N VAL A 370 12.81 -1.50 8.90
CA VAL A 370 12.25 -0.30 9.55
C VAL A 370 12.50 -0.24 11.05
N LYS A 371 12.61 1.01 11.53
CA LYS A 371 12.62 1.33 12.94
C LYS A 371 11.26 1.89 13.35
N VAL A 372 10.64 1.30 14.36
CA VAL A 372 9.46 1.88 15.03
C VAL A 372 9.97 2.61 16.27
N GLU A 373 10.12 3.92 16.12
CA GLU A 373 10.56 4.84 17.19
C GLU A 373 9.42 5.75 17.65
N GLY A 374 9.69 6.63 18.61
CA GLY A 374 8.64 7.44 19.25
C GLY A 374 7.93 6.67 20.37
N THR A 375 6.80 7.21 20.82
CA THR A 375 6.07 6.69 21.99
C THR A 375 4.60 6.42 21.67
N GLY A 376 4.07 5.31 22.20
CA GLY A 376 2.65 4.99 22.15
C GLY A 376 2.09 4.65 20.78
N LYS A 377 2.92 4.33 19.78
CA LYS A 377 2.42 3.91 18.46
C LYS A 377 1.83 2.51 18.55
N ASP A 378 0.74 2.29 17.84
CA ASP A 378 0.09 1.00 17.69
C ASP A 378 -0.01 0.64 16.20
N ILE A 379 0.95 -0.14 15.71
CA ILE A 379 1.12 -0.41 14.27
C ILE A 379 0.85 -1.89 14.00
N THR A 380 -0.13 -2.15 13.14
CA THR A 380 -0.33 -3.48 12.55
C THR A 380 0.24 -3.52 11.14
N PHE A 381 1.25 -4.35 10.91
CA PHE A 381 1.75 -4.71 9.59
C PHE A 381 0.95 -5.93 9.05
N ASP A 382 0.00 -5.67 8.16
CA ASP A 382 -0.72 -6.69 7.41
C ASP A 382 0.02 -6.95 6.10
N LEU A 383 0.69 -8.09 5.99
CA LEU A 383 1.47 -8.41 4.80
C LEU A 383 0.60 -8.87 3.62
N ALA A 384 -0.72 -8.99 3.79
CA ALA A 384 -1.69 -9.30 2.74
C ALA A 384 -1.37 -10.54 1.88
N GLY A 385 -0.68 -11.53 2.45
CA GLY A 385 -0.20 -12.74 1.80
C GLY A 385 1.07 -12.58 0.97
N TYR A 386 1.68 -11.40 0.97
CA TYR A 386 2.93 -11.09 0.26
C TYR A 386 4.18 -11.35 1.11
N THR A 387 5.33 -11.32 0.45
CA THR A 387 6.65 -11.45 1.06
C THR A 387 7.35 -10.10 1.18
N TRP A 388 7.87 -9.81 2.37
CA TRP A 388 8.85 -8.76 2.61
C TRP A 388 10.24 -9.39 2.71
N THR A 389 11.02 -9.27 1.64
CA THR A 389 12.43 -9.70 1.59
C THR A 389 13.30 -8.53 2.02
N ILE A 390 13.93 -8.66 3.18
CA ILE A 390 14.74 -7.60 3.76
C ILE A 390 16.16 -7.69 3.22
N GLY A 391 16.60 -6.60 2.59
CA GLY A 391 18.00 -6.31 2.30
C GLY A 391 18.43 -4.98 2.90
N THR A 392 19.41 -4.34 2.28
CA THR A 392 19.87 -3.00 2.70
C THR A 392 18.85 -1.87 2.41
N PRO A 393 18.85 -0.80 3.24
CA PRO A 393 19.58 -0.65 4.50
C PRO A 393 18.94 -1.49 5.61
N LEU A 394 19.80 -2.08 6.44
CA LEU A 394 19.42 -2.61 7.75
C LEU A 394 19.26 -1.45 8.74
N VAL A 395 18.63 -1.73 9.87
CA VAL A 395 18.37 -0.77 10.95
C VAL A 395 19.01 -1.20 12.26
N GLY A 396 19.04 -0.29 13.23
CA GLY A 396 19.61 -0.52 14.55
C GLY A 396 20.06 0.77 15.21
N SER A 397 20.88 0.63 16.25
CA SER A 397 21.63 1.77 16.80
C SER A 397 22.62 2.30 15.77
N ALA A 398 22.87 3.61 15.81
CA ALA A 398 23.77 4.29 14.88
C ALA A 398 25.16 3.63 14.86
N GLY A 399 25.60 3.15 13.70
CA GLY A 399 26.89 2.49 13.49
C GLY A 399 26.92 0.98 13.78
N THR A 400 25.79 0.38 14.16
CA THR A 400 25.64 -1.07 14.37
C THR A 400 24.38 -1.63 13.70
N GLU A 401 23.92 -1.00 12.62
CA GLU A 401 22.70 -1.36 11.90
C GLU A 401 22.83 -2.76 11.29
N THR A 402 22.22 -3.73 11.96
CA THR A 402 22.33 -5.16 11.60
C THR A 402 20.99 -5.87 11.65
N ASN A 403 19.92 -5.14 11.95
CA ASN A 403 18.58 -5.67 12.19
C ASN A 403 17.68 -5.40 10.99
N ALA A 404 16.70 -6.26 10.73
CA ALA A 404 15.63 -5.92 9.78
C ALA A 404 14.59 -4.99 10.43
N PHE A 405 14.22 -5.24 11.68
CA PHE A 405 13.27 -4.43 12.41
C PHE A 405 13.84 -4.03 13.77
N GLN A 406 13.75 -2.75 14.09
CA GLN A 406 14.13 -2.20 15.38
C GLN A 406 12.87 -1.61 16.04
N LEU A 407 12.26 -2.35 16.96
CA LEU A 407 11.00 -1.97 17.59
C LEU A 407 11.28 -1.41 18.99
N LEU A 408 11.11 -0.10 19.19
CA LEU A 408 11.46 0.57 20.44
C LEU A 408 10.35 0.52 21.49
N LYS A 409 10.75 0.66 22.76
CA LYS A 409 9.88 0.68 23.95
C LYS A 409 8.70 1.65 23.82
N ASP A 410 7.63 1.33 24.55
CA ASP A 410 6.35 2.07 24.64
C ASP A 410 5.47 1.98 23.37
N ASN A 411 5.84 1.16 22.40
CA ASN A 411 5.04 0.90 21.20
C ASN A 411 4.36 -0.48 21.29
N THR A 412 3.31 -0.66 20.47
CA THR A 412 2.65 -1.95 20.22
C THR A 412 2.73 -2.23 18.73
N VAL A 413 3.21 -3.42 18.38
CA VAL A 413 3.44 -3.82 16.99
C VAL A 413 2.86 -5.21 16.75
N THR A 414 2.10 -5.35 15.67
CA THR A 414 1.60 -6.66 15.20
C THR A 414 2.12 -6.92 13.78
N PHE A 415 2.63 -8.11 13.51
CA PHE A 415 2.87 -8.61 12.15
C PHE A 415 1.94 -9.78 11.87
N GLY A 416 1.32 -9.79 10.70
CA GLY A 416 0.43 -10.88 10.30
C GLY A 416 0.31 -11.09 8.80
N ASN A 417 -0.24 -12.23 8.42
CA ASN A 417 -0.73 -12.55 7.09
C ASN A 417 0.31 -12.39 5.96
N GLY A 418 1.42 -13.14 6.02
CA GLY A 418 2.42 -13.16 4.95
C GLY A 418 3.78 -13.64 5.42
N VAL A 419 4.84 -13.26 4.72
CA VAL A 419 6.21 -13.74 4.98
C VAL A 419 7.18 -12.58 5.19
N ILE A 420 8.04 -12.69 6.19
CA ILE A 420 9.19 -11.81 6.41
C ILE A 420 10.46 -12.66 6.32
N THR A 421 11.41 -12.28 5.48
CA THR A 421 12.64 -13.04 5.33
C THR A 421 13.87 -12.17 5.06
N SER A 422 15.05 -12.66 5.45
CA SER A 422 16.33 -12.01 5.14
C SER A 422 17.47 -13.01 5.17
N ASP A 423 18.38 -12.91 4.19
CA ASP A 423 19.70 -13.54 4.19
C ASP A 423 20.84 -12.56 4.52
N GLU A 424 20.51 -11.28 4.76
CA GLU A 424 21.47 -10.22 5.11
C GLU A 424 21.44 -9.83 6.59
N ALA A 425 20.24 -9.77 7.20
CA ALA A 425 20.10 -9.35 8.58
C ALA A 425 20.80 -10.32 9.54
N LYS A 426 21.35 -9.81 10.65
CA LYS A 426 21.81 -10.65 11.75
C LYS A 426 20.66 -10.99 12.67
N ILE A 427 19.84 -9.99 12.99
CA ILE A 427 18.61 -10.17 13.77
C ILE A 427 17.45 -9.73 12.88
N LEU A 428 16.43 -10.57 12.71
CA LEU A 428 15.27 -10.14 11.92
C LEU A 428 14.49 -9.09 12.72
N ILE A 429 13.98 -9.45 13.89
CA ILE A 429 13.21 -8.54 14.74
C ILE A 429 13.94 -8.34 16.07
N GLN A 430 14.46 -7.13 16.27
CA GLN A 430 14.93 -6.68 17.58
C GLN A 430 13.79 -5.96 18.30
N ASN A 431 13.25 -6.59 19.34
CA ASN A 431 12.05 -6.13 20.04
C ASN A 431 12.37 -5.56 21.44
N TYR A 432 11.90 -4.33 21.67
CA TYR A 432 11.81 -3.69 22.99
C TYR A 432 10.37 -3.27 23.34
N CYS A 433 9.36 -3.70 22.58
CA CYS A 433 7.98 -3.25 22.65
C CYS A 433 6.99 -4.40 22.88
N ASN A 434 5.69 -4.12 22.91
CA ASN A 434 4.69 -5.18 22.88
C ASN A 434 4.53 -5.68 21.44
N LEU A 435 4.98 -6.90 21.17
CA LEU A 435 5.00 -7.54 19.86
C LEU A 435 3.98 -8.67 19.79
N THR A 436 3.21 -8.72 18.70
CA THR A 436 2.40 -9.89 18.32
C THR A 436 2.79 -10.37 16.93
N LEU A 437 3.04 -11.68 16.81
CA LEU A 437 3.18 -12.38 15.53
C LEU A 437 1.94 -13.28 15.37
N ASP A 438 1.08 -12.96 14.39
CA ASP A 438 -0.24 -13.59 14.22
C ASP A 438 -0.45 -14.06 12.77
N GLY A 439 -0.30 -15.37 12.53
CA GLY A 439 -0.37 -15.96 11.19
C GLY A 439 0.68 -15.42 10.21
N VAL A 440 1.92 -15.22 10.68
CA VAL A 440 3.06 -14.74 9.87
C VAL A 440 4.19 -15.77 9.85
N ASP A 441 4.85 -15.90 8.70
CA ASP A 441 6.06 -16.70 8.56
C ASP A 441 7.30 -15.81 8.64
N VAL A 442 8.17 -16.06 9.62
CA VAL A 442 9.39 -15.30 9.88
C VAL A 442 10.59 -16.21 9.61
N SER A 443 11.44 -15.85 8.65
CA SER A 443 12.56 -16.70 8.23
C SER A 443 13.89 -15.95 8.14
N LEU A 444 14.81 -16.27 9.06
CA LEU A 444 16.19 -15.79 9.03
C LEU A 444 17.08 -16.81 8.33
N THR A 445 17.49 -16.50 7.10
CA THR A 445 18.27 -17.39 6.24
C THR A 445 19.76 -17.04 6.19
N THR A 446 20.21 -16.08 7.01
CA THR A 446 21.63 -15.78 7.19
C THR A 446 22.35 -17.02 7.77
N PRO A 447 23.49 -17.48 7.20
CA PRO A 447 24.20 -18.65 7.70
C PRO A 447 24.66 -18.50 9.16
N GLY A 448 24.48 -19.55 9.98
CA GLY A 448 24.70 -19.63 11.44
C GLY A 448 25.73 -18.67 12.07
N THR A 449 25.26 -17.48 12.43
CA THR A 449 26.03 -16.43 13.13
C THR A 449 25.87 -16.45 14.64
N GLY A 450 25.03 -17.34 15.18
CA GLY A 450 24.63 -17.33 16.58
C GLY A 450 23.65 -16.21 16.94
N MET A 451 22.89 -15.72 15.96
CA MET A 451 21.96 -14.59 16.12
C MET A 451 20.49 -15.06 16.08
N TYR A 452 19.53 -14.14 16.11
CA TYR A 452 18.12 -14.43 16.41
C TYR A 452 17.19 -14.06 15.26
N ALA A 453 16.21 -14.91 14.91
CA ALA A 453 15.10 -14.42 14.08
C ALA A 453 14.26 -13.39 14.86
N VAL A 454 13.96 -13.65 16.13
CA VAL A 454 13.26 -12.70 17.01
C VAL A 454 14.00 -12.58 18.33
N SER A 455 14.56 -11.40 18.60
CA SER A 455 15.18 -11.09 19.90
C SER A 455 14.25 -10.20 20.74
N SER A 456 13.87 -10.63 21.94
CA SER A 456 12.91 -9.96 22.83
C SER A 456 13.58 -9.50 24.12
N ASN A 457 13.85 -8.19 24.22
CA ASN A 457 14.62 -7.62 25.32
C ASN A 457 13.78 -6.75 26.29
N ASN A 458 12.52 -6.48 25.94
CA ASN A 458 11.57 -5.75 26.76
C ASN A 458 10.14 -5.99 26.24
N GLY A 459 9.14 -5.80 27.09
CA GLY A 459 7.73 -5.92 26.72
C GLY A 459 7.27 -7.36 26.56
N SER A 460 6.05 -7.54 26.07
CA SER A 460 5.48 -8.85 25.79
C SER A 460 5.59 -9.20 24.31
N THR A 461 6.09 -10.40 23.99
CA THR A 461 6.07 -10.98 22.64
C THR A 461 5.11 -12.15 22.64
N VAL A 462 4.06 -12.12 21.81
CA VAL A 462 3.09 -13.22 21.65
C VAL A 462 3.21 -13.80 20.24
N VAL A 463 3.33 -15.12 20.12
CA VAL A 463 3.40 -15.85 18.85
C VAL A 463 2.23 -16.81 18.74
N LYS A 464 1.34 -16.57 17.77
CA LYS A 464 0.06 -17.26 17.64
C LYS A 464 -0.42 -17.34 16.19
N GLY A 465 -1.64 -17.87 16.00
CA GLY A 465 -2.33 -17.88 14.70
C GLY A 465 -1.70 -18.80 13.67
N GLY A 466 -0.98 -19.82 14.12
CA GLY A 466 -0.20 -20.72 13.27
C GLY A 466 1.07 -20.09 12.70
N SER A 467 1.59 -19.02 13.31
CA SER A 467 2.84 -18.38 12.87
C SER A 467 4.01 -19.38 12.85
N THR A 468 4.90 -19.22 11.87
CA THR A 468 6.11 -20.04 11.77
C THR A 468 7.35 -19.18 11.97
N ILE A 469 8.30 -19.63 12.78
CA ILE A 469 9.64 -19.00 12.87
C ILE A 469 10.67 -20.03 12.45
N THR A 470 11.50 -19.72 11.46
CA THR A 470 12.50 -20.66 10.93
C THR A 470 13.86 -19.99 10.79
N VAL A 471 14.90 -20.70 11.23
CA VAL A 471 16.29 -20.26 11.11
C VAL A 471 17.18 -21.33 10.51
N ASN A 472 18.27 -20.91 9.88
CA ASN A 472 19.37 -21.81 9.52
C ASN A 472 20.12 -22.31 10.76
N ASP A 473 20.65 -23.53 10.66
CA ASP A 473 21.48 -24.15 11.70
C ASP A 473 22.58 -23.19 12.19
N GLY A 474 22.73 -23.12 13.51
CA GLY A 474 23.69 -22.23 14.18
C GLY A 474 23.14 -20.84 14.52
N ASN A 475 21.89 -20.53 14.20
CA ASN A 475 21.14 -19.40 14.76
C ASN A 475 20.10 -19.88 15.77
N TYR A 476 19.55 -18.95 16.53
CA TYR A 476 18.41 -19.15 17.43
C TYR A 476 17.13 -18.63 16.78
N ALA A 477 16.04 -19.37 16.94
CA ALA A 477 14.74 -18.90 16.47
C ALA A 477 14.26 -17.72 17.29
N MET A 478 14.36 -17.82 18.61
CA MET A 478 13.98 -16.73 19.51
C MET A 478 14.87 -16.68 20.75
N ASP A 479 15.00 -15.48 21.30
CA ASP A 479 15.42 -15.31 22.69
C ASP A 479 14.35 -14.62 23.56
N SER A 480 14.61 -14.65 24.86
CA SER A 480 14.04 -13.74 25.84
C SER A 480 15.14 -13.30 26.79
N PHE A 481 15.32 -11.98 26.92
CA PHE A 481 16.45 -11.39 27.64
C PHE A 481 16.04 -10.12 28.41
N THR A 482 16.69 -9.83 29.55
CA THR A 482 16.60 -8.53 30.22
C THR A 482 17.91 -7.76 30.09
N PHE A 483 17.86 -6.56 29.51
CA PHE A 483 19.05 -5.71 29.28
C PHE A 483 18.90 -4.35 29.96
N GLY A 484 19.84 -3.94 30.80
CA GLY A 484 19.77 -2.64 31.49
C GLY A 484 18.46 -2.48 32.28
N ASP A 485 17.94 -1.26 32.37
CA ASP A 485 16.74 -0.92 33.15
C ASP A 485 15.40 -1.35 32.49
N TYR A 486 15.40 -2.34 31.59
CA TYR A 486 14.18 -2.88 30.99
C TYR A 486 13.51 -3.90 31.92
N ASP A 487 12.18 -4.06 31.82
CA ASP A 487 11.42 -5.03 32.63
C ASP A 487 11.63 -6.50 32.16
N GLY A 488 12.46 -6.69 31.13
CA GLY A 488 12.74 -7.96 30.49
C GLY A 488 11.76 -8.34 29.38
N GLY A 489 12.22 -9.19 28.47
CA GLY A 489 11.35 -9.82 27.48
C GLY A 489 10.44 -10.87 28.11
N ASN A 490 9.16 -10.85 27.75
CA ASN A 490 8.18 -11.84 28.18
C ASN A 490 7.54 -12.50 26.96
N VAL A 491 7.98 -13.71 26.61
CA VAL A 491 7.57 -14.41 25.39
C VAL A 491 6.49 -15.45 25.69
N PHE A 492 5.45 -15.48 24.87
CA PHE A 492 4.34 -16.45 24.91
C PHE A 492 4.20 -17.13 23.56
N ILE A 493 4.36 -18.44 23.53
CA ILE A 493 4.14 -19.30 22.36
C ILE A 493 2.82 -20.03 22.57
N GLU A 494 1.79 -19.67 21.81
CA GLU A 494 0.42 -20.17 21.98
C GLU A 494 0.04 -21.15 20.86
N ASP A 495 0.14 -20.71 19.60
CA ASP A 495 -0.21 -21.50 18.42
C ASP A 495 0.77 -21.17 17.30
N ALA A 496 1.93 -21.81 17.33
CA ALA A 496 3.05 -21.52 16.44
C ALA A 496 3.93 -22.75 16.19
N VAL A 497 4.71 -22.70 15.11
CA VAL A 497 5.76 -23.68 14.82
C VAL A 497 7.11 -22.98 14.80
N ILE A 498 7.97 -23.31 15.76
CA ILE A 498 9.29 -22.72 15.91
C ILE A 498 10.35 -23.73 15.47
N ASN A 499 11.07 -23.44 14.38
CA ASN A 499 12.11 -24.29 13.82
C ASN A 499 13.49 -23.67 14.12
N GLY A 500 14.03 -24.02 15.28
CA GLY A 500 15.32 -23.55 15.78
C GLY A 500 15.40 -23.56 17.30
N ASP A 501 16.61 -23.39 17.82
CA ASP A 501 16.87 -23.36 19.25
C ASP A 501 16.28 -22.10 19.91
N LEU A 502 15.94 -22.21 21.20
CA LEU A 502 15.44 -21.14 22.06
C LEU A 502 16.46 -20.80 23.15
N GLU A 503 16.62 -19.50 23.41
CA GLU A 503 17.49 -18.98 24.46
C GLU A 503 16.72 -18.11 25.46
N ILE A 504 16.73 -18.50 26.73
CA ILE A 504 16.12 -17.72 27.81
C ILE A 504 17.24 -17.37 28.77
N ALA A 505 17.64 -16.10 28.78
CA ALA A 505 18.81 -15.63 29.52
C ALA A 505 18.58 -14.34 30.29
N ASN A 506 19.35 -14.15 31.38
CA ASN A 506 19.37 -12.96 32.24
C ASN A 506 17.99 -12.34 32.49
N GLY A 507 17.13 -12.98 33.27
CA GLY A 507 15.83 -12.44 33.67
C GLY A 507 14.72 -12.61 32.62
N GLY A 508 15.07 -13.08 31.43
CA GLY A 508 14.11 -13.40 30.37
C GLY A 508 13.10 -14.46 30.80
N LYS A 509 11.88 -14.35 30.27
CA LYS A 509 10.76 -15.27 30.55
C LYS A 509 10.14 -15.76 29.26
N MET A 510 9.93 -17.06 29.17
CA MET A 510 9.27 -17.68 28.01
C MET A 510 8.30 -18.77 28.47
N THR A 511 7.07 -18.71 27.94
CA THR A 511 6.01 -19.68 28.19
C THR A 511 5.60 -20.37 26.90
N VAL A 512 5.57 -21.69 26.91
CA VAL A 512 4.94 -22.51 25.87
C VAL A 512 3.58 -22.96 26.40
N ASP A 513 2.52 -22.49 25.77
CA ASP A 513 1.13 -22.84 26.10
C ASP A 513 0.38 -23.29 24.84
N GLY A 514 1.05 -24.15 24.07
CA GLY A 514 0.61 -24.71 22.82
C GLY A 514 1.69 -24.64 21.74
N GLY A 515 1.34 -24.97 20.50
CA GLY A 515 2.29 -24.99 19.40
C GLY A 515 3.38 -26.07 19.49
N THR A 516 4.44 -25.89 18.69
CA THR A 516 5.58 -26.81 18.57
C THR A 516 6.89 -26.04 18.49
N VAL A 517 7.86 -26.47 19.29
CA VAL A 517 9.26 -26.03 19.23
C VAL A 517 10.12 -27.18 18.73
N ASN A 518 10.67 -27.06 17.53
CA ASN A 518 11.63 -27.98 16.91
C ASN A 518 13.06 -27.48 17.15
N GLY A 519 13.52 -27.57 18.39
CA GLY A 519 14.84 -27.11 18.80
C GLY A 519 15.11 -27.34 20.27
N ASN A 520 16.35 -27.14 20.68
CA ASN A 520 16.75 -27.20 22.08
C ASN A 520 16.42 -25.89 22.79
N VAL A 521 16.16 -25.98 24.09
CA VAL A 521 15.90 -24.85 24.97
C VAL A 521 17.02 -24.73 25.99
N LYS A 522 17.61 -23.53 26.09
CA LYS A 522 18.61 -23.20 27.10
C LYS A 522 18.06 -22.14 28.04
N VAL A 523 18.13 -22.40 29.34
CA VAL A 523 17.62 -21.51 30.39
C VAL A 523 18.74 -21.24 31.38
N TYR A 524 19.27 -20.02 31.39
CA TYR A 524 20.44 -19.71 32.20
C TYR A 524 20.58 -18.22 32.50
N ASN A 525 21.59 -17.85 33.27
CA ASN A 525 22.07 -16.48 33.36
C ASN A 525 23.55 -16.49 33.02
N TYR A 526 24.01 -15.46 32.34
CA TYR A 526 25.43 -15.19 32.16
C TYR A 526 26.05 -14.78 33.50
N ASP A 527 27.35 -15.02 33.67
CA ASP A 527 28.12 -14.46 34.77
C ASP A 527 28.83 -13.19 34.27
N TYR A 528 28.19 -12.03 34.42
CA TYR A 528 28.73 -10.73 34.00
C TYR A 528 29.44 -9.95 35.14
N GLY A 529 29.62 -10.52 36.32
CA GLY A 529 30.11 -9.78 37.49
C GLY A 529 29.06 -8.83 38.10
N GLU A 530 29.47 -7.71 38.71
CA GLU A 530 28.62 -6.75 39.46
C GLU A 530 27.63 -5.91 38.59
N ASP A 531 27.09 -6.45 37.49
CA ASP A 531 26.06 -5.75 36.70
C ASP A 531 24.66 -6.08 37.26
N GLU A 532 23.80 -5.08 37.43
CA GLU A 532 22.64 -5.11 38.34
C GLU A 532 21.48 -5.99 37.81
N ASN A 533 21.44 -6.28 36.51
CA ASN A 533 20.35 -7.03 35.87
C ASN A 533 20.67 -8.52 35.65
N VAL A 534 21.87 -8.97 36.02
CA VAL A 534 22.34 -10.34 35.85
C VAL A 534 21.82 -11.26 36.98
N ASP A 535 21.27 -10.65 38.03
CA ASP A 535 20.76 -11.34 39.20
C ASP A 535 19.31 -11.82 39.08
N GLU A 536 18.53 -11.28 38.15
CA GLU A 536 17.14 -11.73 37.94
C GLU A 536 17.11 -13.11 37.29
N GLN A 537 16.36 -14.04 37.88
CA GLN A 537 16.25 -15.41 37.38
C GLN A 537 15.54 -15.46 36.02
N SER A 538 16.13 -16.16 35.06
CA SER A 538 15.46 -16.56 33.82
C SER A 538 14.42 -17.64 34.08
N PHE A 539 13.23 -17.56 33.46
CA PHE A 539 12.15 -18.53 33.64
C PHE A 539 11.65 -19.12 32.32
N PHE A 540 11.66 -20.45 32.24
CA PHE A 540 11.00 -21.19 31.18
C PHE A 540 9.81 -21.98 31.75
N THR A 541 8.64 -21.80 31.14
CA THR A 541 7.41 -22.47 31.54
C THR A 541 6.82 -23.27 30.38
N VAL A 542 6.40 -24.50 30.64
CA VAL A 542 5.63 -25.31 29.68
C VAL A 542 4.31 -25.72 30.33
N ASN A 543 3.22 -25.12 29.87
CA ASN A 543 1.86 -25.47 30.28
C ASN A 543 1.29 -26.56 29.39
N SER A 544 1.52 -26.46 28.08
CA SER A 544 1.06 -27.38 27.05
C SER A 544 1.95 -27.27 25.79
N GLY A 545 1.65 -28.03 24.74
CA GLY A 545 2.44 -28.02 23.49
C GLY A 545 3.58 -29.05 23.45
N LEU A 546 4.42 -28.93 22.42
CA LEU A 546 5.51 -29.87 22.13
C LEU A 546 6.86 -29.15 22.07
N VAL A 547 7.83 -29.58 22.88
CA VAL A 547 9.25 -29.26 22.74
C VAL A 547 9.97 -30.48 22.18
N ASN A 548 10.23 -30.46 20.89
CA ASN A 548 10.97 -31.48 20.18
C ASN A 548 12.48 -31.22 20.25
N GLY A 549 13.04 -31.32 21.45
CA GLY A 549 14.45 -31.10 21.74
C GLY A 549 14.77 -31.25 23.22
N ASN A 550 16.02 -30.95 23.60
CA ASN A 550 16.42 -30.97 25.00
C ASN A 550 16.05 -29.66 25.69
N VAL A 551 15.74 -29.73 26.99
CA VAL A 551 15.56 -28.56 27.86
C VAL A 551 16.66 -28.59 28.91
N ALA A 552 17.59 -27.64 28.83
CA ALA A 552 18.75 -27.56 29.72
C ALA A 552 18.69 -26.29 30.57
N THR A 553 18.73 -26.47 31.89
CA THR A 553 18.69 -25.38 32.87
C THR A 553 20.01 -25.30 33.63
N SER A 554 20.58 -24.11 33.80
CA SER A 554 21.83 -23.93 34.55
C SER A 554 21.93 -22.54 35.17
N GLU A 555 22.96 -22.33 35.99
CA GLU A 555 23.24 -21.05 36.63
C GLU A 555 22.07 -20.58 37.52
N LYS A 556 21.39 -19.47 37.19
CA LYS A 556 20.21 -18.99 37.92
C LYS A 556 18.88 -19.33 37.23
N GLY A 557 18.93 -20.07 36.12
CA GLY A 557 17.76 -20.43 35.33
C GLY A 557 16.76 -21.30 36.08
N GLN A 558 15.48 -21.10 35.79
CA GLN A 558 14.37 -21.82 36.41
C GLN A 558 13.47 -22.40 35.33
N THR A 559 13.18 -23.69 35.41
CA THR A 559 12.26 -24.38 34.50
C THR A 559 11.07 -24.95 35.27
N SER A 560 9.86 -24.70 34.79
CA SER A 560 8.61 -25.26 35.33
C SER A 560 7.80 -25.92 34.22
N ILE A 561 7.45 -27.19 34.38
CA ILE A 561 6.67 -27.94 33.39
C ILE A 561 5.44 -28.52 34.06
N ALA A 562 4.26 -28.04 33.67
CA ALA A 562 2.98 -28.48 34.19
C ALA A 562 2.26 -29.48 33.25
N GLY A 563 2.61 -29.49 31.97
CA GLY A 563 2.02 -30.36 30.96
C GLY A 563 2.79 -30.34 29.65
N GLY A 564 2.18 -30.87 28.58
CA GLY A 564 2.81 -30.96 27.25
C GLY A 564 3.79 -32.13 27.11
N GLU A 565 4.57 -32.10 26.03
CA GLU A 565 5.58 -33.12 25.71
C GLU A 565 6.96 -32.50 25.47
N VAL A 566 8.00 -33.06 26.09
CA VAL A 566 9.42 -32.79 25.80
C VAL A 566 10.05 -34.08 25.27
N THR A 567 10.44 -34.12 24.00
CA THR A 567 10.95 -35.37 23.39
C THR A 567 12.39 -35.68 23.77
N GLY A 568 13.19 -34.65 24.12
CA GLY A 568 14.57 -34.79 24.56
C GLY A 568 14.70 -34.98 26.08
N ALA A 569 15.91 -34.70 26.57
CA ALA A 569 16.20 -34.73 28.00
C ALA A 569 15.84 -33.39 28.66
N VAL A 570 15.22 -33.46 29.84
CA VAL A 570 15.12 -32.33 30.76
C VAL A 570 16.26 -32.43 31.78
N THR A 571 17.16 -31.45 31.80
CA THR A 571 18.34 -31.46 32.68
C THR A 571 18.49 -30.15 33.44
N VAL A 572 19.09 -30.24 34.64
CA VAL A 572 19.46 -29.08 35.44
C VAL A 572 20.85 -29.25 36.05
N ASN A 573 21.70 -28.24 35.89
CA ASN A 573 22.88 -28.05 36.72
C ASN A 573 22.49 -27.18 37.91
N ILE A 574 22.40 -27.78 39.10
CA ILE A 574 21.94 -27.12 40.34
C ILE A 574 22.93 -26.12 40.93
N GLU A 575 24.12 -25.99 40.32
CA GLU A 575 25.07 -24.95 40.66
C GLU A 575 24.44 -23.56 40.47
N ASN A 576 24.82 -22.62 41.34
CA ASN A 576 24.44 -21.21 41.28
C ASN A 576 22.92 -20.91 41.34
N GLY A 577 22.11 -21.86 41.80
CA GLY A 577 20.70 -21.65 42.15
C GLY A 577 19.68 -22.10 41.11
N ALA A 578 20.12 -22.78 40.04
CA ALA A 578 19.23 -23.28 39.01
C ALA A 578 18.35 -24.43 39.51
N ALA A 579 17.11 -24.46 39.05
CA ALA A 579 16.16 -25.51 39.40
C ALA A 579 15.24 -25.84 38.21
N ALA A 580 14.80 -27.09 38.16
CA ALA A 580 13.78 -27.54 37.22
C ALA A 580 12.75 -28.36 38.00
N THR A 581 11.46 -28.02 37.84
CA THR A 581 10.33 -28.70 38.48
C THR A 581 9.34 -29.20 37.44
N ILE A 582 8.90 -30.44 37.58
CA ILE A 582 7.91 -31.08 36.71
C ILE A 582 6.70 -31.48 37.56
N ALA A 583 5.53 -30.90 37.28
CA ALA A 583 4.25 -31.26 37.89
C ALA A 583 3.38 -32.13 36.97
N GLY A 584 3.69 -32.19 35.67
CA GLY A 584 2.98 -33.03 34.71
C GLY A 584 3.60 -32.99 33.31
N GLY A 585 3.30 -33.97 32.47
CA GLY A 585 3.68 -34.00 31.06
C GLY A 585 4.26 -35.35 30.60
N VAL A 586 4.79 -35.36 29.38
CA VAL A 586 5.40 -36.52 28.72
C VAL A 586 6.84 -36.20 28.34
N PHE A 587 7.79 -37.09 28.65
CA PHE A 587 9.21 -36.81 28.56
C PHE A 587 9.99 -37.94 27.89
N GLY A 588 10.98 -37.60 27.06
CA GLY A 588 11.96 -38.56 26.57
C GLY A 588 12.84 -39.09 27.70
N SER A 589 13.42 -38.19 28.48
CA SER A 589 14.10 -38.51 29.74
C SER A 589 14.12 -37.34 30.72
N ILE A 590 14.23 -37.66 32.01
CA ILE A 590 14.32 -36.69 33.10
C ILE A 590 15.65 -36.91 33.82
N GLY A 591 16.45 -35.87 33.96
CA GLY A 591 17.73 -35.90 34.66
C GLY A 591 17.57 -36.05 36.17
N GLU A 592 18.58 -36.62 36.83
CA GLU A 592 18.54 -36.96 38.27
C GLU A 592 18.32 -35.77 39.21
N ASN A 593 18.72 -34.57 38.80
CA ASN A 593 18.60 -33.36 39.62
C ASN A 593 17.28 -32.60 39.40
N VAL A 594 16.42 -33.08 38.50
CA VAL A 594 15.11 -32.46 38.23
C VAL A 594 14.13 -32.87 39.34
N THR A 595 13.42 -31.89 39.90
CA THR A 595 12.41 -32.15 40.93
C THR A 595 11.10 -32.55 40.27
N ILE A 596 10.52 -33.67 40.71
CA ILE A 596 9.18 -34.10 40.30
C ILE A 596 8.20 -33.74 41.43
N ASP A 597 7.25 -32.86 41.14
CA ASP A 597 6.17 -32.42 42.04
C ASP A 597 4.83 -33.00 41.58
N ALA A 598 4.77 -34.33 41.51
CA ALA A 598 3.58 -35.08 41.15
C ALA A 598 3.56 -36.40 41.91
N ALA A 599 2.36 -36.91 42.23
CA ALA A 599 2.23 -38.15 42.97
C ALA A 599 2.34 -39.41 42.11
N GLU A 600 2.12 -39.28 40.80
CA GLU A 600 2.14 -40.39 39.84
C GLU A 600 3.22 -40.20 38.79
N VAL A 601 4.08 -41.21 38.63
CA VAL A 601 5.14 -41.26 37.61
C VAL A 601 5.14 -42.66 37.02
N ALA A 602 5.11 -42.75 35.69
CA ALA A 602 5.21 -44.02 34.98
C ALA A 602 6.15 -43.92 33.78
N THR A 603 6.80 -45.02 33.41
CA THR A 603 7.40 -45.15 32.07
C THR A 603 6.47 -45.97 31.19
N ILE A 604 6.27 -45.51 29.97
CA ILE A 604 5.44 -46.18 28.98
C ILE A 604 6.33 -46.51 27.79
N THR A 605 6.49 -47.81 27.52
CA THR A 605 7.17 -48.33 26.34
C THR A 605 6.13 -48.79 25.33
N ASP A 606 6.02 -48.09 24.21
CA ASP A 606 5.20 -48.49 23.07
C ASP A 606 6.02 -48.52 21.79
N LYS A 607 5.89 -49.61 21.03
CA LYS A 607 6.60 -49.83 19.75
C LYS A 607 8.13 -49.58 19.83
N GLY A 608 8.74 -49.88 20.97
CA GLY A 608 10.18 -49.72 21.21
C GLY A 608 10.62 -48.31 21.62
N VAL A 609 9.69 -47.36 21.77
CA VAL A 609 9.96 -46.02 22.31
C VAL A 609 9.51 -45.98 23.76
N THR A 610 10.40 -45.59 24.66
CA THR A 610 10.09 -45.40 26.08
C THR A 610 9.98 -43.92 26.38
N LYS A 611 8.90 -43.52 27.05
CA LYS A 611 8.70 -42.16 27.58
C LYS A 611 8.45 -42.23 29.08
N THR A 612 8.91 -41.23 29.82
CA THR A 612 8.49 -40.99 31.21
C THR A 612 7.27 -40.08 31.18
N VAL A 613 6.23 -40.42 31.92
CA VAL A 613 4.97 -39.67 31.98
C VAL A 613 4.69 -39.32 33.43
N VAL A 614 4.43 -38.04 33.68
CA VAL A 614 4.26 -37.48 35.02
C VAL A 614 2.82 -36.97 35.17
N GLY A 615 2.17 -37.35 36.27
CA GLY A 615 0.79 -37.03 36.61
C GLY A 615 -0.22 -38.02 36.03
N LEU A 616 -1.19 -38.44 36.86
CA LEU A 616 -2.17 -39.47 36.50
C LEU A 616 -2.97 -39.14 35.24
N GLY A 617 -3.39 -37.88 35.08
CA GLY A 617 -4.12 -37.42 33.89
C GLY A 617 -3.33 -37.63 32.60
N ASN A 618 -2.03 -37.30 32.61
CA ASN A 618 -1.15 -37.49 31.46
C ASN A 618 -0.90 -38.98 31.18
N ILE A 619 -0.75 -39.80 32.22
CA ILE A 619 -0.60 -41.27 32.08
C ILE A 619 -1.81 -41.85 31.35
N ASN A 620 -3.02 -41.52 31.80
CA ASN A 620 -4.25 -42.00 31.17
C ASN A 620 -4.42 -41.45 29.75
N GLN A 621 -4.09 -40.18 29.51
CA GLN A 621 -4.13 -39.60 28.17
C GLN A 621 -3.20 -40.32 27.20
N VAL A 622 -1.96 -40.65 27.60
CA VAL A 622 -1.05 -41.42 26.75
C VAL A 622 -1.62 -42.81 26.49
N LEU A 623 -2.17 -43.47 27.51
CA LEU A 623 -2.76 -44.80 27.41
C LEU A 623 -3.92 -44.90 26.41
N GLU A 624 -4.63 -43.82 26.10
CA GLU A 624 -5.67 -43.81 25.07
C GLU A 624 -5.14 -44.18 23.67
N THR A 625 -3.84 -44.00 23.42
CA THR A 625 -3.24 -44.08 22.08
C THR A 625 -2.19 -45.18 21.92
N VAL A 626 -1.81 -45.85 23.01
CA VAL A 626 -0.78 -46.91 22.96
C VAL A 626 -1.28 -48.20 22.30
N SER A 627 -0.35 -48.99 21.78
CA SER A 627 -0.71 -50.30 21.21
C SER A 627 -1.06 -51.35 22.27
N GLU A 628 -1.76 -52.41 21.85
CA GLU A 628 -2.18 -53.54 22.70
C GLU A 628 -1.04 -54.29 23.40
N ASN A 629 0.23 -54.05 23.02
CA ASN A 629 1.40 -54.70 23.62
C ASN A 629 2.32 -53.70 24.35
N ALA A 630 1.84 -52.47 24.59
CA ALA A 630 2.59 -51.50 25.35
C ALA A 630 2.82 -51.97 26.79
N VAL A 631 3.94 -51.54 27.36
CA VAL A 631 4.30 -51.82 28.75
C VAL A 631 4.30 -50.51 29.52
N VAL A 632 3.50 -50.44 30.58
CA VAL A 632 3.47 -49.34 31.54
C VAL A 632 4.14 -49.82 32.82
N THR A 633 5.18 -49.13 33.27
CA THR A 633 5.79 -49.34 34.57
C THR A 633 5.50 -48.13 35.44
N VAL A 634 4.65 -48.29 36.46
CA VAL A 634 4.32 -47.23 37.43
C VAL A 634 5.42 -47.19 38.49
N GLN A 635 6.24 -46.14 38.49
CA GLN A 635 7.30 -45.93 39.47
C GLN A 635 6.78 -45.34 40.78
N GLU A 636 5.90 -44.35 40.68
CA GLU A 636 5.32 -43.63 41.81
C GLU A 636 3.81 -43.54 41.62
N ALA A 637 3.05 -43.70 42.71
CA ALA A 637 1.60 -43.54 42.68
C ALA A 637 1.03 -43.34 44.10
N SER A 638 -0.06 -42.56 44.18
CA SER A 638 -0.91 -42.53 45.36
C SER A 638 -1.68 -43.84 45.56
N GLU A 639 -2.01 -44.16 46.81
CA GLU A 639 -2.88 -45.31 47.13
C GLU A 639 -4.23 -45.16 46.40
N GLY A 640 -4.58 -46.18 45.61
CA GLY A 640 -5.82 -46.21 44.84
C GLY A 640 -5.79 -45.43 43.52
N ALA A 641 -4.63 -44.94 43.05
CA ALA A 641 -4.49 -44.31 41.74
C ALA A 641 -5.07 -45.22 40.64
N ALA A 642 -5.90 -44.66 39.76
CA ALA A 642 -6.70 -45.42 38.80
C ALA A 642 -6.23 -45.22 37.37
N LEU A 643 -5.58 -46.24 36.81
CA LEU A 643 -5.13 -46.27 35.43
C LEU A 643 -6.22 -46.84 34.53
N GLU A 644 -6.43 -46.17 33.39
CA GLU A 644 -7.34 -46.58 32.32
C GLU A 644 -6.50 -47.09 31.14
N ALA A 645 -6.27 -48.40 31.10
CA ALA A 645 -5.37 -49.02 30.14
C ALA A 645 -6.16 -49.84 29.09
N PRO A 646 -5.85 -49.70 27.79
CA PRO A 646 -6.43 -50.57 26.75
C PRO A 646 -6.18 -52.05 27.03
N ALA A 647 -7.11 -52.90 26.59
CA ALA A 647 -6.95 -54.35 26.73
C ALA A 647 -5.65 -54.83 26.05
N GLY A 648 -4.88 -55.67 26.76
CA GLY A 648 -3.59 -56.18 26.29
C GLY A 648 -2.37 -55.44 26.85
N VAL A 649 -2.51 -54.18 27.26
CA VAL A 649 -1.41 -53.42 27.87
C VAL A 649 -0.93 -54.08 29.16
N THR A 650 0.37 -54.27 29.29
CA THR A 650 0.98 -54.81 30.52
C THR A 650 1.28 -53.66 31.48
N VAL A 651 0.65 -53.66 32.65
CA VAL A 651 0.89 -52.69 33.71
C VAL A 651 1.70 -53.35 34.82
N LYS A 652 2.89 -52.82 35.10
CA LYS A 652 3.78 -53.20 36.20
C LYS A 652 3.68 -52.14 37.27
N ASN A 653 3.23 -52.51 38.47
CA ASN A 653 3.19 -51.63 39.61
C ASN A 653 4.49 -51.78 40.41
N GLU A 654 5.47 -50.93 40.12
CA GLU A 654 6.71 -50.81 40.89
C GLU A 654 6.60 -49.78 42.01
N SER A 655 5.47 -49.07 42.10
CA SER A 655 5.19 -48.13 43.18
C SER A 655 5.04 -48.85 44.52
N GLY A 656 5.24 -48.10 45.60
CA GLY A 656 5.05 -48.57 46.97
C GLY A 656 3.58 -48.71 47.40
N ALA A 657 2.62 -48.33 46.54
CA ALA A 657 1.19 -48.27 46.85
C ALA A 657 0.38 -49.27 46.01
N ALA A 658 -0.81 -49.65 46.48
CA ALA A 658 -1.75 -50.39 45.64
C ALA A 658 -2.44 -49.43 44.67
N ILE A 659 -2.50 -49.79 43.39
CA ILE A 659 -3.16 -49.00 42.34
C ILE A 659 -4.34 -49.78 41.77
N LYS A 660 -5.14 -49.14 40.91
CA LYS A 660 -6.22 -49.78 40.15
C LYS A 660 -5.93 -49.73 38.67
N VAL A 661 -6.18 -50.83 37.96
CA VAL A 661 -6.14 -50.90 36.50
C VAL A 661 -7.51 -51.31 36.02
N ASN A 662 -8.21 -50.43 35.31
CA ASN A 662 -9.60 -50.63 34.85
C ASN A 662 -10.56 -51.06 35.99
N GLY A 663 -10.34 -50.53 37.19
CA GLY A 663 -11.14 -50.83 38.39
C GLY A 663 -10.70 -52.06 39.19
N GLU A 664 -9.79 -52.90 38.70
CA GLU A 664 -9.21 -54.03 39.45
C GLU A 664 -7.97 -53.59 40.26
N ASP A 665 -7.83 -54.06 41.50
CA ASP A 665 -6.68 -53.74 42.36
C ASP A 665 -5.39 -54.45 41.87
N LEU A 666 -4.30 -53.69 41.75
CA LEU A 666 -2.96 -54.17 41.45
C LEU A 666 -1.99 -53.80 42.59
N LYS A 667 -1.49 -54.80 43.29
CA LYS A 667 -0.63 -54.63 44.48
C LYS A 667 0.76 -54.10 44.10
N ALA A 668 1.40 -53.39 45.02
CA ALA A 668 2.80 -53.01 44.92
C ALA A 668 3.70 -54.22 44.60
N GLY A 669 4.63 -54.05 43.66
CA GLY A 669 5.56 -55.08 43.20
C GLY A 669 4.95 -56.17 42.30
N SER A 670 3.74 -55.97 41.77
CA SER A 670 3.06 -56.95 40.91
C SER A 670 2.74 -56.38 39.52
N GLU A 671 2.47 -57.27 38.55
CA GLU A 671 2.08 -56.89 37.19
C GLU A 671 0.77 -57.56 36.78
N ALA A 672 0.03 -56.90 35.90
CA ALA A 672 -1.19 -57.42 35.28
C ALA A 672 -1.30 -56.97 33.83
N VAL A 673 -1.94 -57.81 33.01
CA VAL A 673 -2.39 -57.43 31.67
C VAL A 673 -3.78 -56.83 31.80
N ALA A 674 -3.94 -55.58 31.36
CA ALA A 674 -5.20 -54.87 31.39
C ALA A 674 -6.26 -55.66 30.61
N LYS A 675 -7.41 -55.89 31.26
CA LYS A 675 -8.57 -56.54 30.65
C LYS A 675 -9.52 -55.48 30.10
N ALA A 676 -10.31 -55.82 29.10
CA ALA A 676 -11.38 -54.94 28.65
C ALA A 676 -12.30 -54.60 29.85
N PRO A 677 -12.71 -53.33 30.01
CA PRO A 677 -13.66 -52.97 31.06
C PRO A 677 -14.92 -53.83 30.92
N GLU A 678 -15.42 -54.38 32.05
CA GLU A 678 -16.69 -55.12 32.04
C GLU A 678 -17.78 -54.19 31.52
N SER A 679 -18.37 -54.51 30.36
CA SER A 679 -19.49 -53.75 29.84
C SER A 679 -20.63 -53.80 30.86
N GLU A 680 -21.00 -52.66 31.44
CA GLU A 680 -22.33 -52.52 32.01
C GLU A 680 -23.33 -52.87 30.90
N LYS A 681 -24.08 -53.96 31.11
CA LYS A 681 -25.17 -54.33 30.21
C LYS A 681 -26.11 -53.13 30.12
N PRO A 682 -26.50 -52.69 28.90
CA PRO A 682 -27.48 -51.62 28.78
C PRO A 682 -28.76 -52.04 29.49
N GLN A 683 -29.11 -51.30 30.54
CA GLN A 683 -30.42 -51.39 31.15
C GLN A 683 -31.41 -50.86 30.11
N THR A 684 -32.14 -51.78 29.49
CA THR A 684 -33.26 -51.46 28.62
C THR A 684 -34.44 -51.04 29.50
N ASP A 685 -34.83 -49.77 29.42
CA ASP A 685 -36.16 -49.34 29.84
C ASP A 685 -36.93 -48.84 28.59
N PRO A 686 -38.08 -49.45 28.24
CA PRO A 686 -38.82 -49.12 27.04
C PRO A 686 -39.95 -48.13 27.35
N ALA A 687 -39.79 -46.86 26.99
CA ALA A 687 -40.91 -45.99 26.61
C ALA A 687 -40.41 -44.59 26.25
N ASP A 688 -40.45 -44.23 24.97
CA ASP A 688 -41.36 -43.15 24.59
C ASP A 688 -41.74 -43.28 23.11
N LYS A 689 -43.06 -43.32 22.90
CA LYS A 689 -43.72 -43.24 21.60
C LYS A 689 -44.44 -41.91 21.60
N ASP A 690 -43.99 -40.95 20.80
CA ASP A 690 -44.87 -40.36 19.78
C ASP A 690 -44.15 -39.36 18.88
N LYS A 691 -44.34 -39.60 17.58
CA LYS A 691 -44.68 -38.63 16.53
C LYS A 691 -43.87 -37.31 16.48
N ASN A 692 -43.12 -37.16 15.40
CA ASN A 692 -43.65 -36.31 14.32
C ASN A 692 -43.09 -36.65 12.94
N ASN A 693 -44.05 -36.79 12.03
CA ASN A 693 -43.91 -37.08 10.62
C ASN A 693 -43.99 -35.74 9.87
N GLY A 694 -42.97 -35.40 9.08
CA GLY A 694 -42.84 -34.05 8.48
C GLY A 694 -42.15 -34.06 7.13
N LYS A 695 -42.74 -34.79 6.18
CA LYS A 695 -42.67 -34.68 4.71
C LYS A 695 -41.82 -33.54 4.13
N ALA A 696 -40.84 -33.96 3.31
CA ALA A 696 -40.28 -33.18 2.21
C ALA A 696 -41.26 -33.14 1.02
N GLU A 697 -41.41 -31.98 0.39
CA GLU A 697 -41.68 -31.77 -1.04
C GLU A 697 -41.80 -30.27 -1.32
N GLY A 698 -41.20 -29.80 -2.43
CA GLY A 698 -41.61 -28.51 -3.01
C GLY A 698 -40.53 -27.73 -3.77
N ALA A 699 -39.91 -28.33 -4.79
CA ALA A 699 -39.29 -27.55 -5.85
C ALA A 699 -40.38 -26.86 -6.69
N LYS A 700 -40.24 -25.54 -6.94
CA LYS A 700 -40.82 -24.89 -8.12
C LYS A 700 -39.92 -23.77 -8.62
N ALA A 701 -39.63 -23.88 -9.91
CA ALA A 701 -38.87 -22.98 -10.75
C ALA A 701 -39.50 -21.59 -10.86
N VAL A 702 -38.66 -20.58 -11.07
CA VAL A 702 -39.01 -19.34 -11.77
C VAL A 702 -38.06 -19.20 -12.95
N GLN A 703 -38.68 -19.05 -14.12
CA GLN A 703 -38.06 -18.82 -15.42
C GLN A 703 -37.58 -17.36 -15.55
N THR A 704 -36.38 -17.23 -16.12
CA THR A 704 -35.94 -16.32 -17.18
C THR A 704 -36.84 -15.12 -17.57
N GLY A 705 -36.24 -13.92 -17.57
CA GLY A 705 -36.78 -12.72 -18.19
C GLY A 705 -35.68 -11.67 -18.43
N ASP A 706 -35.18 -11.67 -19.66
CA ASP A 706 -34.42 -10.70 -20.44
C ASP A 706 -33.72 -9.47 -19.83
N SER A 707 -32.49 -9.36 -20.31
CA SER A 707 -31.64 -8.20 -20.54
C SER A 707 -32.31 -7.05 -21.31
N SER A 708 -32.11 -5.82 -20.82
CA SER A 708 -31.96 -4.63 -21.68
C SER A 708 -31.34 -3.45 -20.94
N ASN A 709 -30.14 -3.07 -21.39
CA ASN A 709 -29.47 -1.77 -21.35
C ASN A 709 -30.28 -0.55 -20.87
N VAL A 710 -29.71 0.23 -19.94
CA VAL A 710 -29.64 1.69 -20.09
C VAL A 710 -28.27 2.19 -19.62
N MET A 711 -27.31 2.03 -20.51
CA MET A 711 -26.09 2.82 -20.61
C MET A 711 -26.48 4.22 -21.10
N LEU A 712 -26.81 5.18 -20.21
CA LEU A 712 -26.92 6.60 -20.59
C LEU A 712 -27.11 7.57 -19.39
N TRP A 713 -26.05 7.90 -18.64
CA TRP A 713 -26.10 9.06 -17.70
C TRP A 713 -24.82 9.91 -17.62
N VAL A 714 -23.87 9.76 -18.54
CA VAL A 714 -22.60 10.54 -18.52
C VAL A 714 -22.62 11.79 -19.42
N VAL A 715 -23.66 12.01 -20.24
CA VAL A 715 -23.67 13.15 -21.19
C VAL A 715 -24.47 14.38 -20.69
N LEU A 716 -25.11 14.31 -19.51
CA LEU A 716 -25.88 15.44 -18.95
C LEU A 716 -25.15 16.22 -17.84
N ALA A 717 -23.95 15.81 -17.44
CA ALA A 717 -23.18 16.50 -16.40
C ALA A 717 -22.28 17.65 -16.94
N VAL A 718 -21.95 17.67 -18.23
CA VAL A 718 -20.95 18.62 -18.79
C VAL A 718 -21.56 19.98 -19.16
N ALA A 719 -22.86 20.07 -19.42
CA ALA A 719 -23.52 21.35 -19.73
C ALA A 719 -23.93 22.17 -18.50
N ALA A 720 -24.06 21.55 -17.31
CA ALA A 720 -24.44 22.23 -16.07
C ALA A 720 -23.28 23.03 -15.44
N VAL A 721 -22.04 22.67 -15.74
CA VAL A 721 -20.84 23.29 -15.17
C VAL A 721 -20.58 24.66 -15.80
N ALA A 722 -20.71 24.82 -17.12
CA ALA A 722 -20.48 26.10 -17.80
C ALA A 722 -21.51 27.19 -17.43
N ALA A 723 -22.78 26.82 -17.22
CA ALA A 723 -23.84 27.77 -16.85
C ALA A 723 -23.81 28.18 -15.36
N GLY A 724 -23.33 27.27 -14.48
CA GLY A 724 -23.21 27.54 -13.05
C GLY A 724 -22.12 28.56 -12.70
N PHE A 725 -20.99 28.54 -13.41
CA PHE A 725 -19.83 29.40 -13.13
C PHE A 725 -20.03 30.87 -13.57
N VAL A 726 -20.74 31.13 -14.67
CA VAL A 726 -21.05 32.50 -15.14
C VAL A 726 -21.92 33.27 -14.12
N ILE A 727 -22.83 32.57 -13.42
CA ILE A 727 -23.72 33.17 -12.41
C ILE A 727 -22.95 33.50 -11.11
N LEU A 728 -21.91 32.72 -10.77
CA LEU A 728 -21.05 32.96 -9.60
C LEU A 728 -20.04 34.08 -9.83
N TYR A 729 -19.47 34.18 -11.03
CA TYR A 729 -18.54 35.25 -11.42
C TYR A 729 -19.19 36.64 -11.38
N LEU A 730 -20.42 36.78 -11.91
CA LEU A 730 -21.18 38.04 -11.88
C LEU A 730 -21.59 38.49 -10.46
N LYS A 731 -21.65 37.57 -9.49
CA LYS A 731 -21.96 37.90 -8.08
C LYS A 731 -20.75 38.39 -7.28
N ARG A 732 -19.52 37.98 -7.62
CA ARG A 732 -18.30 38.37 -6.87
C ARG A 732 -17.78 39.77 -7.21
N ARG A 733 -17.99 40.27 -8.44
CA ARG A 733 -17.54 41.62 -8.86
C ARG A 733 -18.32 42.79 -8.22
N HIS A 734 -19.47 42.53 -7.57
CA HIS A 734 -20.28 43.55 -6.89
C HIS A 734 -20.09 43.62 -5.35
N LYS A 735 -19.06 42.95 -4.82
CA LYS A 735 -18.65 43.06 -3.40
C LYS A 735 -17.23 43.64 -3.21
N LYS A 736 -16.76 44.44 -4.16
CA LYS A 736 -15.73 45.46 -3.94
C LYS A 736 -16.30 46.81 -4.31
#